data_AF-A0A7J0BDK1-F1
#
_entry.id   AF-A0A7J0BDK1-F1
#
_cell.length_a   1.000
_cell.length_b   1.000
_cell.length_c   1.000
_cell.angle_alpha   90.00
_cell.angle_beta   90.00
_cell.angle_gamma   90.00
#
_symmetry.space_group_name_H-M   'P 1'
#
loop_
_entity.id
_entity.type
_entity.pdbx_description
1 polymer ?
#
loop_
_entity_poly.entity_id
_entity_poly.type
_entity_poly.pdbx_seq_one_letter_code
_entity_poly.pdbx_strand_id
1 'polypeptide(L)'
;MIKLFRPCFAMVFFALFLLTSAGAHAAPVQDTKIIVLPFEVNAGEDLKYLEESLPQLITERLAAKGFTVIPQNQVMALIQQQGITELSIAAVRDISLLSGASYAVYGSFNQIGEDVSIDARLVEAYGLQPAKPVFIAKNGLINIIPAVDELVEVASNEMQSKNTIAKISVKGTKILDPDVVLMRIRTRKGDGLDGKQLNEDIKRIFDLGYFSDVKASVDQTREGMELVFTVVEKSRIEKIVIEGSDAVDEEDILAAMSSKTGAVLNEKLLAQDIEKVLELYRKEGYYLAKLSHKVEEHANHSASLVFTVEEGKKLYISEVKLQGAEQLDPDEVLDELALSPHNMLSWYTGSGVLREDYLERDTAAIGAYYLNRGFMDVVVGEPQVEYLEEGIVITFRVKEGKRYKVGNVAFKGDLIEPDDVLLGIVGLDEWKADETYLSYSQLQDDTNKLTDYYTQHGYAFADVDYDTNKVDEETIDVTYKVTKKNKVYVRNVSITGNTQTRDNVIRRDVLLADGEVFDGEKLRKSNRKLNNLGFFSAAEVEMVPTEKPDEVDLKVKVKEQNTGALMAGVGWNSWGGVGISGSITEKNLWGKGYTASAKAAFGGKYNRYDLYFYNPRLNDSKYSLSVNSYLSKNEYDDYTTSILGTTTEVGRPITDKTKVFAGYRLDFYNIYEVDEEASRHIKMRAGNRVASVVSTSVVRNTIDDPMRPTSGSRISGRAEYGGGILQGDDDFIKLVGDARAYYALNKDHVLMGRVKGGTLQEGSSGEEVPLIERFWIGGINSVRGYETSDFAVLNEDGDKIGGTRMAFVNFEYQWYFNNDFGMQLVPFFDAGMNHDDTYDREGSDEILMSYGLEWRWKSPLGDLRFAYGIPISKVDGDEQDPRFEFAMGQAF
;
A
#
# COMPACT_ATOMS: atom_id res chain seq x y z
N MET A 1 -24.98 29.06 -25.05
CA MET A 1 -25.40 30.46 -24.79
C MET A 1 -24.38 31.08 -23.84
N ILE A 2 -23.41 31.84 -24.37
CA ILE A 2 -23.27 33.32 -24.25
C ILE A 2 -22.92 33.73 -22.80
N LYS A 3 -21.64 33.90 -22.42
CA LYS A 3 -20.70 35.06 -22.55
C LYS A 3 -20.99 36.27 -21.63
N LEU A 4 -19.87 36.81 -21.09
CA LEU A 4 -19.59 38.17 -20.56
C LEU A 4 -19.85 38.35 -19.03
N PHE A 5 -19.04 39.05 -18.20
CA PHE A 5 -18.03 40.11 -18.38
C PHE A 5 -17.07 40.17 -17.15
N ARG A 6 -15.83 40.63 -17.36
CA ARG A 6 -14.91 41.31 -16.40
C ARG A 6 -15.19 42.85 -16.47
N PRO A 7 -14.50 43.83 -15.83
CA PRO A 7 -13.47 43.84 -14.77
C PRO A 7 -13.56 45.02 -13.74
N CYS A 8 -12.55 45.09 -12.85
CA CYS A 8 -11.77 46.28 -12.44
C CYS A 8 -11.99 47.02 -11.09
N PHE A 9 -10.84 47.43 -10.52
CA PHE A 9 -10.53 48.36 -9.40
C PHE A 9 -10.68 47.88 -7.95
N ALA A 10 -9.83 48.21 -6.95
CA ALA A 10 -8.42 48.61 -6.79
C ALA A 10 -8.22 48.90 -5.28
N MET A 11 -6.97 48.80 -4.78
CA MET A 11 -6.40 49.56 -3.63
C MET A 11 -6.91 49.17 -2.20
N VAL A 12 -6.15 49.03 -1.11
CA VAL A 12 -4.82 49.44 -0.61
C VAL A 12 -4.44 48.48 0.54
N PHE A 13 -3.18 48.02 0.65
CA PHE A 13 -2.35 48.25 1.85
C PHE A 13 -0.87 47.98 1.56
N PHE A 14 -0.07 48.98 1.93
CA PHE A 14 1.33 49.20 1.62
C PHE A 14 2.07 49.42 2.96
N ALA A 15 3.38 49.18 2.94
CA ALA A 15 4.38 49.45 3.99
C ALA A 15 4.43 48.38 5.12
N LEU A 16 5.55 47.76 5.49
CA LEU A 16 6.95 48.23 5.65
C LEU A 16 7.94 47.04 5.58
N PHE A 17 9.26 47.30 5.40
CA PHE A 17 10.42 46.40 5.14
C PHE A 17 10.57 46.04 3.65
N LEU A 18 11.58 46.50 2.88
CA LEU A 18 12.97 46.83 3.18
C LEU A 18 13.49 47.97 2.27
N LEU A 19 14.19 48.91 2.89
CA LEU A 19 15.15 49.79 2.26
C LEU A 19 16.45 49.01 2.00
N THR A 20 16.60 48.48 0.80
CA THR A 20 17.89 48.42 0.11
C THR A 20 17.66 48.88 -1.31
N SER A 21 18.31 49.99 -1.67
CA SER A 21 18.33 50.57 -3.00
C SER A 21 19.01 49.63 -3.98
N ALA A 22 18.26 48.72 -4.59
CA ALA A 22 18.67 48.07 -5.83
C ALA A 22 18.35 49.03 -6.97
N GLY A 23 19.38 49.76 -7.43
CA GLY A 23 19.27 50.54 -8.66
C GLY A 23 18.80 49.62 -9.79
N ALA A 24 17.80 50.06 -10.53
CA ALA A 24 17.46 49.48 -11.83
C ALA A 24 18.69 49.63 -12.74
N HIS A 25 19.58 48.64 -12.70
CA HIS A 25 20.55 48.44 -13.76
C HIS A 25 19.75 47.94 -14.95
N ALA A 26 19.65 48.79 -15.97
CA ALA A 26 19.45 48.30 -17.33
C ALA A 26 20.48 47.19 -17.56
N ALA A 27 20.01 46.00 -17.98
CA ALA A 27 20.87 44.87 -18.25
C ALA A 27 21.97 45.28 -19.25
N PRO A 28 23.27 45.09 -18.94
CA PRO A 28 24.31 45.18 -19.94
C PRO A 28 24.28 43.86 -20.70
N VAL A 29 23.59 43.80 -21.83
CA VAL A 29 23.72 42.67 -22.76
C VAL A 29 24.65 43.09 -23.87
N GLN A 30 25.92 42.72 -23.73
CA GLN A 30 26.77 42.43 -24.88
C GLN A 30 27.91 41.51 -24.45
N ASP A 31 27.58 40.24 -24.26
CA ASP A 31 28.56 39.15 -24.09
C ASP A 31 28.70 38.36 -25.41
N THR A 32 28.51 39.05 -26.55
CA THR A 32 28.66 38.45 -27.87
C THR A 32 30.14 38.38 -28.20
N LYS A 33 30.67 37.15 -28.26
CA LYS A 33 32.06 36.92 -28.63
C LYS A 33 32.25 36.95 -30.14
N ILE A 34 33.25 37.67 -30.63
CA ILE A 34 33.53 37.80 -32.07
C ILE A 34 34.95 37.35 -32.36
N ILE A 35 35.13 36.64 -33.47
CA ILE A 35 36.45 36.36 -34.03
C ILE A 35 36.67 37.23 -35.28
N VAL A 36 37.81 37.92 -35.35
CA VAL A 36 38.22 38.65 -36.55
C VAL A 36 39.36 37.86 -37.17
N LEU A 37 39.12 37.31 -38.36
CA LEU A 37 40.10 36.50 -39.09
C LEU A 37 41.00 37.38 -39.98
N PRO A 38 42.14 36.86 -40.45
CA PRO A 38 43.03 37.60 -41.34
C PRO A 38 42.32 38.15 -42.59
N PHE A 39 42.73 39.34 -43.01
CA PHE A 39 42.27 39.96 -44.25
C PHE A 39 43.34 39.82 -45.33
N GLU A 40 42.94 39.42 -46.54
CA GLU A 40 43.83 39.45 -47.69
C GLU A 40 44.03 40.90 -48.17
N VAL A 41 45.27 41.33 -48.40
CA VAL A 41 45.57 42.71 -48.83
C VAL A 41 46.09 42.73 -50.25
N ASN A 42 45.27 43.20 -51.17
CA ASN A 42 45.60 43.38 -52.59
C ASN A 42 45.92 44.86 -52.87
N ALA A 43 47.13 45.30 -52.49
CA ALA A 43 47.57 46.70 -52.60
C ALA A 43 49.08 46.83 -52.91
N GLY A 44 49.58 48.07 -53.05
CA GLY A 44 51.01 48.35 -53.22
C GLY A 44 51.87 47.85 -52.04
N GLU A 45 53.18 47.64 -52.25
CA GLU A 45 54.08 47.14 -51.20
C GLU A 45 54.10 48.03 -49.94
N ASP A 46 53.83 49.33 -50.12
CA ASP A 46 53.71 50.33 -49.07
C ASP A 46 52.51 50.11 -48.14
N LEU A 47 51.53 49.29 -48.53
CA LEU A 47 50.33 48.96 -47.74
C LEU A 47 50.29 47.51 -47.24
N LYS A 48 51.34 46.70 -47.45
CA LYS A 48 51.39 45.30 -46.96
C LYS A 48 51.24 45.18 -45.43
N TYR A 49 51.66 46.21 -44.67
CA TYR A 49 51.49 46.24 -43.21
C TYR A 49 50.02 46.11 -42.76
N LEU A 50 49.07 46.39 -43.66
CA LEU A 50 47.64 46.25 -43.42
C LEU A 50 47.20 44.80 -43.17
N GLU A 51 47.95 43.79 -43.61
CA GLU A 51 47.62 42.37 -43.35
C GLU A 51 47.57 42.07 -41.85
N GLU A 52 48.46 42.69 -41.07
CA GLU A 52 48.49 42.57 -39.61
C GLU A 52 47.66 43.67 -38.93
N SER A 53 47.72 44.91 -39.44
CA SER A 53 47.08 46.03 -38.74
C SER A 53 45.57 46.13 -38.96
N LEU A 54 45.01 45.65 -40.08
CA LEU A 54 43.55 45.71 -40.32
C LEU A 54 42.74 44.80 -39.37
N PRO A 55 43.07 43.50 -39.20
CA PRO A 55 42.35 42.65 -38.24
C PRO A 55 42.44 43.19 -36.81
N GLN A 56 43.59 43.76 -36.43
CA GLN A 56 43.78 44.40 -35.13
C GLN A 56 42.93 45.67 -34.98
N LEU A 57 42.90 46.53 -36.00
CA LEU A 57 42.08 47.74 -35.99
C LEU A 57 40.58 47.41 -35.91
N ILE A 58 40.10 46.43 -36.68
CA ILE A 58 38.71 45.95 -36.62
C ILE A 58 38.39 45.39 -35.22
N THR A 59 39.33 44.63 -34.63
CA THR A 59 39.23 44.08 -33.27
C THR A 59 39.05 45.19 -32.23
N GLU A 60 39.91 46.22 -32.27
CA GLU A 60 39.84 47.35 -31.34
C GLU A 60 38.54 48.15 -31.49
N ARG A 61 38.08 48.36 -32.73
CA ARG A 61 36.84 49.09 -33.02
C ARG A 61 35.59 48.32 -32.60
N LEU A 62 35.55 47.00 -32.79
CA LEU A 62 34.48 46.14 -32.27
C LEU A 62 34.49 46.08 -30.73
N ALA A 63 35.66 45.99 -30.11
CA ALA A 63 35.78 46.05 -28.65
C ALA A 63 35.29 47.40 -28.08
N ALA A 64 35.60 48.51 -28.75
CA ALA A 64 35.10 49.84 -28.38
C ALA A 64 33.56 49.98 -28.50
N LYS A 65 32.93 49.14 -29.34
CA LYS A 65 31.46 49.03 -29.46
C LYS A 65 30.84 48.10 -28.41
N GLY A 66 31.65 47.52 -27.51
CA GLY A 66 31.19 46.69 -26.40
C GLY A 66 31.23 45.17 -26.65
N PHE A 67 31.79 44.71 -27.78
CA PHE A 67 31.89 43.27 -28.08
C PHE A 67 33.14 42.62 -27.46
N THR A 68 33.03 41.35 -27.07
CA THR A 68 34.17 40.56 -26.58
C THR A 68 34.90 39.94 -27.77
N VAL A 69 36.01 40.52 -28.22
CA VAL A 69 36.73 40.01 -29.41
C VAL A 69 37.85 39.05 -29.02
N ILE A 70 37.96 37.91 -29.72
CA ILE A 70 39.02 36.93 -29.51
C ILE A 70 40.39 37.55 -29.89
N PRO A 71 41.41 37.53 -29.01
CA PRO A 71 42.72 38.09 -29.32
C PRO A 71 43.38 37.47 -30.56
N GLN A 72 43.99 38.30 -31.41
CA GLN A 72 44.57 37.88 -32.70
C GLN A 72 45.61 36.74 -32.59
N ASN A 73 46.41 36.70 -31.52
CA ASN A 73 47.35 35.61 -31.28
C ASN A 73 46.66 34.25 -31.08
N GLN A 74 45.47 34.23 -30.46
CA GLN A 74 44.67 33.01 -30.32
C GLN A 74 44.02 32.61 -31.64
N VAL A 75 43.58 33.59 -32.44
CA VAL A 75 43.03 33.36 -33.79
C VAL A 75 44.07 32.68 -34.69
N MET A 76 45.29 33.21 -34.74
CA MET A 76 46.37 32.64 -35.54
C MET A 76 46.77 31.24 -35.07
N ALA A 77 46.80 31.00 -33.75
CA ALA A 77 47.06 29.67 -33.20
C ALA A 77 45.99 28.63 -33.62
N LEU A 78 44.71 29.02 -33.64
CA LEU A 78 43.61 28.16 -34.06
C LEU A 78 43.68 27.84 -35.57
N ILE A 79 43.98 28.82 -36.42
CA ILE A 79 44.15 28.62 -37.87
C ILE A 79 45.30 27.64 -38.14
N GLN A 80 46.43 27.81 -37.45
CA GLN A 80 47.60 26.94 -37.59
C GLN A 80 47.32 25.52 -37.07
N GLN A 81 46.65 25.39 -35.93
CA GLN A 81 46.32 24.09 -35.32
C GLN A 81 45.36 23.27 -36.20
N GLN A 82 44.41 23.92 -36.87
CA GLN A 82 43.45 23.26 -37.76
C GLN A 82 43.98 23.07 -39.19
N GLY A 83 45.20 23.52 -39.50
CA GLY A 83 45.82 23.38 -40.82
C GLY A 83 45.07 24.10 -41.94
N ILE A 84 44.42 25.22 -41.62
CA ILE A 84 43.52 25.92 -42.55
C ILE A 84 44.34 26.78 -43.50
N THR A 85 44.33 26.42 -44.79
CA THR A 85 45.04 27.13 -45.86
C THR A 85 44.15 28.12 -46.62
N GLU A 86 42.83 28.00 -46.51
CA GLU A 86 41.85 28.87 -47.17
C GLU A 86 40.63 29.11 -46.26
N LEU A 87 40.17 30.37 -46.16
CA LEU A 87 39.03 30.77 -45.34
C LEU A 87 37.68 30.54 -46.05
N SER A 88 37.36 29.27 -46.30
CA SER A 88 36.02 28.87 -46.75
C SER A 88 34.96 29.13 -45.65
N ILE A 89 33.70 29.34 -46.02
CA ILE A 89 32.62 29.62 -45.05
C ILE A 89 32.48 28.49 -44.00
N ALA A 90 32.69 27.23 -44.39
CA ALA A 90 32.67 26.09 -43.48
C ALA A 90 33.83 26.17 -42.46
N ALA A 91 35.06 26.39 -42.96
CA ALA A 91 36.23 26.54 -42.10
C ALA A 91 36.08 27.72 -41.12
N VAL A 92 35.52 28.85 -41.57
CA VAL A 92 35.26 30.03 -40.73
C VAL A 92 34.28 29.71 -39.59
N ARG A 93 33.20 28.96 -39.86
CA ARG A 93 32.24 28.54 -38.84
C ARG A 93 32.87 27.61 -37.80
N ASP A 94 33.66 26.64 -38.25
CA ASP A 94 34.30 25.68 -37.35
C ASP A 94 35.26 26.37 -36.37
N ILE A 95 36.12 27.28 -36.86
CA ILE A 95 37.01 28.06 -35.98
C ILE A 95 36.20 28.96 -35.01
N SER A 96 35.09 29.53 -35.48
CA SER A 96 34.22 30.38 -34.65
C SER A 96 33.65 29.57 -33.48
N LEU A 97 33.16 28.37 -33.74
CA LEU A 97 32.64 27.46 -32.70
C LEU A 97 33.74 27.00 -31.73
N LEU A 98 34.93 26.66 -32.24
CA LEU A 98 36.07 26.25 -31.41
C LEU A 98 36.58 27.36 -30.48
N SER A 99 36.52 28.62 -30.93
CA SER A 99 36.89 29.79 -30.13
C SER A 99 35.77 30.26 -29.18
N GLY A 100 34.58 29.67 -29.27
CA GLY A 100 33.40 30.12 -28.54
C GLY A 100 32.87 31.48 -29.02
N ALA A 101 33.21 31.90 -30.23
CA ALA A 101 32.68 33.11 -30.87
C ALA A 101 31.32 32.84 -31.53
N SER A 102 30.41 33.80 -31.43
CA SER A 102 29.08 33.75 -32.07
C SER A 102 29.12 34.27 -33.51
N TYR A 103 30.09 35.13 -33.84
CA TYR A 103 30.26 35.71 -35.16
C TYR A 103 31.74 35.76 -35.58
N ALA A 104 31.97 35.65 -36.88
CA ALA A 104 33.26 35.91 -37.52
C ALA A 104 33.19 37.04 -38.54
N VAL A 105 34.25 37.84 -38.60
CA VAL A 105 34.47 38.86 -39.64
C VAL A 105 35.77 38.56 -40.36
N TYR A 106 35.72 38.46 -41.69
CA TYR A 106 36.90 38.21 -42.55
C TYR A 106 36.67 38.78 -43.95
N GLY A 107 37.71 38.96 -44.75
CA GLY A 107 37.55 39.50 -46.10
C GLY A 107 38.85 39.87 -46.78
N SER A 108 38.75 40.77 -47.75
CA SER A 108 39.91 41.36 -48.40
C SER A 108 39.85 42.89 -48.39
N PHE A 109 41.03 43.50 -48.44
CA PHE A 109 41.24 44.91 -48.68
C PHE A 109 41.87 45.06 -50.07
N ASN A 110 41.32 45.93 -50.91
CA ASN A 110 41.77 46.11 -52.28
C ASN A 110 42.07 47.59 -52.54
N GLN A 111 43.16 47.87 -53.26
CA GLN A 111 43.50 49.22 -53.74
C GLN A 111 43.54 49.26 -55.27
N ILE A 112 42.79 50.17 -55.89
CA ILE A 112 42.80 50.41 -57.33
C ILE A 112 42.99 51.91 -57.58
N GLY A 113 44.20 52.30 -57.97
CA GLY A 113 44.57 53.70 -58.09
C GLY A 113 44.50 54.41 -56.74
N GLU A 114 43.68 55.46 -56.64
CA GLU A 114 43.43 56.17 -55.39
C GLU A 114 42.26 55.59 -54.59
N ASP A 115 41.45 54.68 -55.15
CA ASP A 115 40.30 54.08 -54.46
C ASP A 115 40.71 52.86 -53.63
N VAL A 116 40.11 52.73 -52.44
CA VAL A 116 40.26 51.59 -51.55
C VAL A 116 38.92 50.93 -51.28
N SER A 117 38.86 49.61 -51.24
CA SER A 117 37.67 48.86 -50.84
C SER A 117 37.96 47.81 -49.77
N ILE A 118 36.96 47.54 -48.93
CA ILE A 118 36.93 46.41 -48.00
C ILE A 118 35.76 45.51 -48.39
N ASP A 119 36.08 44.29 -48.76
CA ASP A 119 35.14 43.25 -49.17
C ASP A 119 35.07 42.21 -48.04
N ALA A 120 34.27 42.52 -47.02
CA ALA A 120 34.15 41.68 -45.84
C ALA A 120 32.94 40.74 -45.90
N ARG A 121 32.99 39.70 -45.09
CA ARG A 121 31.89 38.79 -44.80
C ARG A 121 31.69 38.68 -43.30
N LEU A 122 30.44 38.84 -42.90
CA LEU A 122 29.98 38.55 -41.55
C LEU A 122 29.36 37.14 -41.54
N VAL A 123 29.91 36.24 -40.73
CA VAL A 123 29.48 34.84 -40.64
C VAL A 123 28.97 34.56 -39.23
N GLU A 124 27.74 34.06 -39.12
CA GLU A 124 27.19 33.54 -37.87
C GLU A 124 27.67 32.09 -37.66
N ALA A 125 28.18 31.81 -36.45
CA ALA A 125 28.94 30.59 -36.15
C ALA A 125 28.11 29.30 -36.23
N TYR A 126 26.85 29.32 -35.78
CA TYR A 126 25.97 28.15 -35.77
C TYR A 126 25.33 27.86 -37.14
N GLY A 127 25.56 28.71 -38.13
CA GLY A 127 25.07 28.55 -39.50
C GLY A 127 23.56 28.72 -39.65
N LEU A 128 22.91 29.38 -38.69
CA LEU A 128 21.47 29.64 -38.70
C LEU A 128 21.09 30.71 -39.71
N GLN A 129 22.07 31.56 -40.08
CA GLN A 129 21.92 32.59 -41.10
C GLN A 129 23.01 32.47 -42.19
N PRO A 130 22.71 32.85 -43.44
CA PRO A 130 23.71 32.90 -44.51
C PRO A 130 24.78 33.97 -44.21
N ALA A 131 26.01 33.74 -44.68
CA ALA A 131 27.08 34.72 -44.56
C ALA A 131 26.70 36.02 -45.29
N LYS A 132 26.79 37.16 -44.61
CA LYS A 132 26.39 38.45 -45.15
C LYS A 132 27.60 39.17 -45.74
N PRO A 133 27.61 39.49 -47.05
CA PRO A 133 28.66 40.31 -47.64
C PRO A 133 28.50 41.77 -47.20
N VAL A 134 29.61 42.41 -46.85
CA VAL A 134 29.71 43.83 -46.53
C VAL A 134 30.77 44.44 -47.43
N PHE A 135 30.35 45.31 -48.35
CA PHE A 135 31.22 45.98 -49.31
C PHE A 135 31.28 47.47 -49.01
N ILE A 136 32.47 48.00 -48.78
CA ILE A 136 32.69 49.42 -48.50
C ILE A 136 33.80 49.93 -49.40
N ALA A 137 33.53 51.00 -50.14
CA ALA A 137 34.51 51.66 -51.01
C ALA A 137 34.66 53.13 -50.63
N LYS A 138 35.90 53.62 -50.58
CA LYS A 138 36.24 55.02 -50.31
C LYS A 138 37.35 55.49 -51.25
N ASN A 139 37.33 56.77 -51.58
CA ASN A 139 38.37 57.40 -52.38
C ASN A 139 39.48 57.96 -51.48
N GLY A 140 40.73 57.60 -51.74
CA GLY A 140 41.93 58.11 -51.06
C GLY A 140 42.36 57.31 -49.82
N LEU A 141 43.68 57.11 -49.65
CA LEU A 141 44.28 56.37 -48.53
C LEU A 141 43.97 56.94 -47.14
N ILE A 142 43.69 58.25 -47.06
CA ILE A 142 43.28 58.90 -45.80
C ILE A 142 41.94 58.36 -45.26
N ASN A 143 41.15 57.68 -46.11
CA ASN A 143 39.83 57.16 -45.78
C ASN A 143 39.82 55.67 -45.38
N ILE A 144 40.99 55.04 -45.14
CA ILE A 144 41.06 53.65 -44.65
C ILE A 144 40.39 53.51 -43.27
N ILE A 145 40.68 54.41 -42.32
CA ILE A 145 40.07 54.37 -40.98
C ILE A 145 38.54 54.59 -41.07
N PRO A 146 38.04 55.61 -41.79
CA PRO A 146 36.61 55.74 -42.06
C PRO A 146 35.95 54.51 -42.69
N ALA A 147 36.64 53.79 -43.59
CA ALA A 147 36.13 52.55 -44.18
C ALA A 147 36.01 51.42 -43.15
N VAL A 148 36.98 51.30 -42.24
CA VAL A 148 36.93 50.33 -41.13
C VAL A 148 35.84 50.69 -40.12
N ASP A 149 35.67 51.97 -39.81
CA ASP A 149 34.60 52.44 -38.92
C ASP A 149 33.21 52.12 -39.50
N GLU A 150 33.02 52.30 -40.81
CA GLU A 150 31.79 51.92 -41.51
C GLU A 150 31.57 50.39 -41.53
N LEU A 151 32.62 49.59 -41.71
CA LEU A 151 32.54 48.12 -41.65
C LEU A 151 32.07 47.67 -40.28
N VAL A 152 32.69 48.21 -39.24
CA VAL A 152 32.38 47.91 -37.85
C VAL A 152 30.97 48.36 -37.53
N GLU A 153 30.52 49.51 -38.03
CA GLU A 153 29.15 49.99 -37.84
C GLU A 153 28.11 49.09 -38.52
N VAL A 154 28.34 48.69 -39.78
CA VAL A 154 27.45 47.76 -40.50
C VAL A 154 27.43 46.39 -39.82
N ALA A 155 28.59 45.85 -39.45
CA ALA A 155 28.71 44.56 -38.77
C ALA A 155 28.06 44.60 -37.37
N SER A 156 28.27 45.67 -36.61
CA SER A 156 27.68 45.86 -35.28
C SER A 156 26.16 45.97 -35.36
N ASN A 157 25.63 46.76 -36.30
CA ASN A 157 24.19 46.91 -36.48
C ASN A 157 23.54 45.57 -36.89
N GLU A 158 24.22 44.77 -37.71
CA GLU A 158 23.73 43.44 -38.07
C GLU A 158 23.70 42.49 -36.88
N MET A 159 24.79 42.42 -36.11
CA MET A 159 24.90 41.59 -34.90
C MET A 159 23.92 42.03 -33.79
N GLN A 160 23.53 43.32 -33.78
CA GLN A 160 22.59 43.89 -32.82
C GLN A 160 21.13 43.86 -33.30
N SER A 161 20.87 43.50 -34.55
CA SER A 161 19.51 43.33 -35.04
C SER A 161 18.81 42.26 -34.20
N LYS A 162 17.85 42.67 -33.36
CA LYS A 162 17.07 41.75 -32.52
C LYS A 162 16.17 40.91 -33.42
N ASN A 163 16.74 39.83 -33.93
CA ASN A 163 15.98 38.82 -34.64
C ASN A 163 15.26 37.98 -33.57
N THR A 164 14.04 38.40 -33.23
CA THR A 164 13.17 37.64 -32.32
C THR A 164 12.42 36.57 -33.08
N ILE A 165 12.24 35.42 -32.45
CA ILE A 165 11.49 34.30 -33.00
C ILE A 165 10.00 34.66 -32.99
N ALA A 166 9.43 34.87 -34.18
CA ALA A 166 8.02 35.21 -34.34
C ALA A 166 7.11 33.97 -34.30
N LYS A 167 7.66 32.82 -34.71
CA LYS A 167 6.95 31.55 -34.81
C LYS A 167 7.91 30.38 -34.66
N ILE A 168 7.43 29.29 -34.05
CA ILE A 168 8.13 28.00 -34.02
C ILE A 168 7.19 27.00 -34.70
N SER A 169 7.72 26.18 -35.60
CA SER A 169 6.97 25.12 -36.26
C SER A 169 7.74 23.81 -36.29
N VAL A 170 7.01 22.71 -36.41
CA VAL A 170 7.56 21.36 -36.46
C VAL A 170 7.11 20.70 -37.76
N LYS A 171 8.03 20.06 -38.48
CA LYS A 171 7.79 19.33 -39.72
C LYS A 171 8.29 17.90 -39.58
N GLY A 172 7.59 16.97 -40.22
CA GLY A 172 8.00 15.56 -40.31
C GLY A 172 7.36 14.62 -39.29
N THR A 173 6.57 15.14 -38.34
CA THR A 173 5.65 14.33 -37.54
C THR A 173 4.49 13.82 -38.40
N LYS A 174 4.20 12.53 -38.31
CA LYS A 174 3.11 11.84 -39.01
C LYS A 174 2.12 11.20 -38.03
N ILE A 175 2.62 10.61 -36.94
CA ILE A 175 1.81 9.91 -35.93
C ILE A 175 1.72 10.77 -34.66
N LEU A 176 2.84 11.30 -34.19
CA LEU A 176 2.89 12.22 -33.05
C LEU A 176 2.35 13.60 -33.40
N ASP A 177 1.74 14.26 -32.42
CA ASP A 177 1.34 15.65 -32.53
C ASP A 177 2.60 16.57 -32.49
N PRO A 178 2.72 17.56 -33.38
CA PRO A 178 3.75 18.60 -33.32
C PRO A 178 3.96 19.20 -31.92
N ASP A 179 2.90 19.31 -31.12
CA ASP A 179 2.96 19.88 -29.77
C ASP A 179 3.84 19.05 -28.82
N VAL A 180 4.01 17.75 -29.06
CA VAL A 180 4.93 16.88 -28.27
C VAL A 180 6.37 17.42 -28.34
N VAL A 181 6.77 17.89 -29.51
CA VAL A 181 8.08 18.51 -29.73
C VAL A 181 8.11 19.91 -29.11
N LEU A 182 7.06 20.71 -29.30
CA LEU A 182 6.98 22.09 -28.81
C LEU A 182 6.96 22.20 -27.27
N MET A 183 6.35 21.24 -26.57
CA MET A 183 6.33 21.23 -25.10
C MET A 183 7.69 20.85 -24.51
N ARG A 184 8.56 20.20 -25.28
CA ARG A 184 9.86 19.72 -24.81
C ARG A 184 10.97 20.76 -24.93
N ILE A 185 10.83 21.71 -25.85
CA ILE A 185 11.81 22.78 -26.07
C ILE A 185 11.66 23.91 -25.04
N ARG A 186 12.75 24.64 -24.79
CA ARG A 186 12.76 25.84 -23.94
C ARG A 186 12.60 27.12 -24.74
N THR A 187 13.05 27.14 -26.01
CA THR A 187 12.89 28.28 -26.89
C THR A 187 11.41 28.60 -27.11
N ARG A 188 11.01 29.86 -26.92
CA ARG A 188 9.63 30.33 -27.05
C ARG A 188 9.51 31.44 -28.09
N LYS A 189 8.28 31.65 -28.54
CA LYS A 189 7.91 32.82 -29.33
C LYS A 189 8.23 34.10 -28.54
N GLY A 190 8.95 35.03 -29.17
CA GLY A 190 9.42 36.28 -28.58
C GLY A 190 10.85 36.24 -28.06
N ASP A 191 11.44 35.05 -27.92
CA ASP A 191 12.85 34.91 -27.51
C ASP A 191 13.79 35.36 -28.64
N GLY A 192 14.99 35.78 -28.27
CA GLY A 192 16.10 35.92 -29.21
C GLY A 192 16.62 34.54 -29.64
N LEU A 193 17.13 34.45 -30.88
CA LEU A 193 17.75 33.22 -31.35
C LEU A 193 19.11 33.01 -30.68
N ASP A 194 19.21 31.94 -29.88
CA ASP A 194 20.44 31.49 -29.22
C ASP A 194 20.82 30.09 -29.72
N GLY A 195 21.96 29.99 -30.42
CA GLY A 195 22.45 28.74 -30.98
C GLY A 195 22.80 27.68 -29.93
N LYS A 196 23.25 28.08 -28.74
CA LYS A 196 23.50 27.15 -27.63
C LYS A 196 22.19 26.58 -27.12
N GLN A 197 21.20 27.44 -26.91
CA GLN A 197 19.89 26.99 -26.44
C GLN A 197 19.19 26.09 -27.47
N LEU A 198 19.34 26.40 -28.75
CA LEU A 198 18.79 25.61 -29.85
C LEU A 198 19.39 24.20 -29.92
N ASN A 199 20.71 24.07 -29.73
CA ASN A 199 21.36 22.75 -29.71
C ASN A 199 20.89 21.90 -28.52
N GLU A 200 20.67 22.52 -27.36
CA GLU A 200 20.05 21.83 -26.22
C GLU A 200 18.61 21.41 -26.53
N ASP A 201 17.85 22.22 -27.28
CA ASP A 201 16.49 21.87 -27.72
C ASP A 201 16.50 20.68 -28.68
N ILE A 202 17.39 20.66 -29.67
CA ILE A 202 17.58 19.51 -30.57
C ILE A 202 17.89 18.25 -29.75
N LYS A 203 18.83 18.33 -28.80
CA LYS A 203 19.15 17.21 -27.91
C LYS A 203 17.94 16.77 -27.09
N ARG A 204 17.18 17.69 -26.51
CA ARG A 204 15.97 17.39 -25.73
C ARG A 204 14.88 16.70 -26.56
N ILE A 205 14.75 17.06 -27.83
CA ILE A 205 13.81 16.42 -28.77
C ILE A 205 14.31 15.02 -29.12
N PHE A 206 15.60 14.86 -29.45
CA PHE A 206 16.19 13.56 -29.75
C PHE A 206 16.09 12.61 -28.55
N ASP A 207 16.30 13.12 -27.34
CA ASP A 207 16.18 12.37 -26.08
C ASP A 207 14.77 11.85 -25.80
N LEU A 208 13.74 12.33 -26.51
CA LEU A 208 12.40 11.74 -26.46
C LEU A 208 12.39 10.29 -27.00
N GLY A 209 13.34 9.92 -27.87
CA GLY A 209 13.51 8.56 -28.37
C GLY A 209 12.58 8.15 -29.52
N TYR A 210 11.64 9.02 -29.91
CA TYR A 210 10.67 8.78 -31.00
C TYR A 210 11.17 9.19 -32.40
N PHE A 211 12.32 9.86 -32.49
CA PHE A 211 12.85 10.39 -33.74
C PHE A 211 14.22 9.79 -34.03
N SER A 212 14.50 9.45 -35.29
CA SER A 212 15.82 8.98 -35.74
C SER A 212 16.75 10.12 -36.17
N ASP A 213 16.19 11.28 -36.53
CA ASP A 213 16.93 12.49 -36.90
C ASP A 213 16.13 13.73 -36.46
N VAL A 214 16.84 14.78 -36.00
CA VAL A 214 16.27 16.05 -35.57
C VAL A 214 17.17 17.17 -36.08
N LYS A 215 16.59 18.06 -36.89
CA LYS A 215 17.26 19.24 -37.45
C LYS A 215 16.48 20.50 -37.12
N ALA A 216 17.17 21.63 -37.04
CA ALA A 216 16.56 22.93 -36.92
C ALA A 216 17.03 23.85 -38.06
N SER A 217 16.11 24.63 -38.61
CA SER A 217 16.40 25.68 -39.59
C SER A 217 15.63 26.95 -39.26
N VAL A 218 16.09 28.09 -39.75
CA VAL A 218 15.44 29.39 -39.53
C VAL A 218 15.05 30.01 -40.86
N ASP A 219 13.76 30.29 -41.02
CA ASP A 219 13.21 30.95 -42.20
C ASP A 219 12.86 32.40 -41.87
N GLN A 220 13.24 33.37 -42.72
CA GLN A 220 12.85 34.76 -42.55
C GLN A 220 11.43 35.00 -43.07
N THR A 221 10.57 35.58 -42.23
CA THR A 221 9.18 35.93 -42.59
C THR A 221 8.91 37.42 -42.38
N ARG A 222 7.79 37.92 -42.94
CA ARG A 222 7.36 39.33 -42.76
C ARG A 222 7.05 39.69 -41.30
N GLU A 223 6.83 38.71 -40.43
CA GLU A 223 6.49 38.88 -39.02
C GLU A 223 7.69 38.66 -38.07
N GLY A 224 8.86 38.27 -38.61
CA GLY A 224 10.08 37.93 -37.88
C GLY A 224 10.63 36.54 -38.28
N MET A 225 11.48 35.94 -37.46
CA MET A 225 12.06 34.61 -37.77
C MET A 225 11.08 33.48 -37.44
N GLU A 226 10.96 32.50 -38.33
CA GLU A 226 10.32 31.21 -38.07
C GLU A 226 11.39 30.14 -37.80
N LEU A 227 11.41 29.59 -36.59
CA LEU A 227 12.26 28.45 -36.23
C LEU A 227 11.54 27.15 -36.57
N VAL A 228 12.09 26.36 -37.48
CA VAL A 228 11.49 25.11 -37.98
C VAL A 228 12.30 23.91 -37.48
N PHE A 229 11.69 23.08 -36.63
CA PHE A 229 12.24 21.77 -36.28
C PHE A 229 11.78 20.73 -37.29
N THR A 230 12.71 20.13 -38.03
CA THR A 230 12.42 19.01 -38.95
C THR A 230 12.84 17.72 -38.29
N VAL A 231 11.90 16.81 -38.06
CA VAL A 231 12.13 15.51 -37.41
C VAL A 231 11.86 14.37 -38.37
N VAL A 232 12.61 13.27 -38.22
CA VAL A 232 12.32 11.99 -38.87
C VAL A 232 11.77 11.05 -37.81
N GLU A 233 10.45 10.87 -37.82
CA GLU A 233 9.75 10.00 -36.87
C GLU A 233 10.06 8.52 -37.13
N LYS A 234 10.26 7.75 -36.06
CA LYS A 234 10.46 6.30 -36.12
C LYS A 234 9.16 5.60 -36.54
N SER A 235 9.29 4.35 -36.99
CA SER A 235 8.16 3.56 -37.49
C SER A 235 7.11 3.28 -36.41
N ARG A 236 5.84 3.18 -36.82
CA ARG A 236 4.73 2.75 -35.96
C ARG A 236 4.78 1.26 -35.69
N ILE A 237 4.57 0.84 -34.45
CA ILE A 237 4.43 -0.57 -34.09
C ILE A 237 3.11 -1.08 -34.68
N GLU A 238 3.17 -1.98 -35.65
CA GLU A 238 1.99 -2.58 -36.28
C GLU A 238 1.49 -3.81 -35.51
N LYS A 239 2.43 -4.61 -35.01
CA LYS A 239 2.17 -5.73 -34.12
C LYS A 239 3.42 -6.02 -33.30
N ILE A 240 3.19 -6.63 -32.13
CA ILE A 240 4.23 -7.21 -31.29
C ILE A 240 4.03 -8.72 -31.37
N VAL A 241 5.10 -9.48 -31.56
CA VAL A 241 5.09 -10.94 -31.65
C VAL A 241 6.05 -11.46 -30.58
N ILE A 242 5.57 -12.37 -29.73
CA ILE A 242 6.40 -13.06 -28.74
C ILE A 242 6.67 -14.48 -29.24
N GLU A 243 7.94 -14.88 -29.28
CA GLU A 243 8.38 -16.23 -29.64
C GLU A 243 9.11 -16.87 -28.46
N GLY A 244 8.87 -18.16 -28.22
CA GLY A 244 9.54 -18.92 -27.14
C GLY A 244 8.96 -18.72 -25.75
N SER A 245 7.72 -18.24 -25.63
CA SER A 245 7.00 -18.06 -24.36
C SER A 245 6.10 -19.26 -24.04
N ASP A 246 6.71 -20.38 -23.64
CA ASP A 246 5.99 -21.60 -23.25
C ASP A 246 5.64 -21.61 -21.75
N ALA A 247 6.42 -20.94 -20.92
CA ALA A 247 6.26 -20.92 -19.47
C ALA A 247 5.43 -19.74 -18.94
N VAL A 248 5.38 -18.63 -19.68
CA VAL A 248 4.62 -17.42 -19.33
C VAL A 248 3.73 -17.07 -20.51
N ASP A 249 2.45 -16.84 -20.25
CA ASP A 249 1.48 -16.55 -21.30
C ASP A 249 1.83 -15.25 -22.04
N GLU A 250 1.69 -15.26 -23.37
CA GLU A 250 1.98 -14.08 -24.22
C GLU A 250 1.17 -12.85 -23.80
N GLU A 251 -0.08 -13.05 -23.34
CA GLU A 251 -0.93 -11.97 -22.84
C GLU A 251 -0.35 -11.27 -21.61
N ASP A 252 0.25 -12.04 -20.68
CA ASP A 252 0.87 -11.50 -19.47
C ASP A 252 2.16 -10.74 -19.79
N ILE A 253 2.94 -11.25 -20.75
CA ILE A 253 4.13 -10.56 -21.28
C ILE A 253 3.72 -9.22 -21.90
N LEU A 254 2.73 -9.22 -22.78
CA LEU A 254 2.23 -8.00 -23.43
C LEU A 254 1.61 -7.01 -22.42
N ALA A 255 0.97 -7.50 -21.35
CA ALA A 255 0.41 -6.67 -20.29
C ALA A 255 1.50 -6.01 -19.42
N ALA A 256 2.63 -6.68 -19.20
CA ALA A 256 3.77 -6.14 -18.46
C ALA A 256 4.51 -5.04 -19.25
N MET A 257 4.51 -5.14 -20.58
CA MET A 257 5.19 -4.21 -21.47
C MET A 257 4.55 -2.82 -21.55
N SER A 258 5.39 -1.82 -21.79
CA SER A 258 5.02 -0.41 -22.01
C SER A 258 4.78 -0.11 -23.48
N SER A 259 5.51 -0.79 -24.37
CA SER A 259 5.30 -0.70 -25.82
C SER A 259 3.96 -1.32 -26.20
N LYS A 260 3.20 -0.62 -27.05
CA LYS A 260 1.87 -1.05 -27.48
C LYS A 260 1.73 -0.99 -28.99
N THR A 261 0.94 -1.91 -29.53
CA THR A 261 0.49 -1.85 -30.92
C THR A 261 -0.18 -0.50 -31.21
N GLY A 262 0.22 0.14 -32.30
CA GLY A 262 -0.22 1.47 -32.73
C GLY A 262 0.64 2.63 -32.23
N ALA A 263 1.53 2.41 -31.25
CA ALA A 263 2.45 3.44 -30.76
C ALA A 263 3.67 3.62 -31.67
N VAL A 264 4.41 4.72 -31.49
CA VAL A 264 5.69 4.96 -32.17
C VAL A 264 6.81 4.22 -31.46
N LEU A 265 7.66 3.55 -32.23
CA LEU A 265 8.80 2.79 -31.71
C LEU A 265 9.73 3.69 -30.88
N ASN A 266 10.08 3.24 -29.67
CA ASN A 266 10.97 3.95 -28.76
C ASN A 266 11.94 2.97 -28.09
N GLU A 267 13.22 3.06 -28.43
CA GLU A 267 14.27 2.16 -27.91
C GLU A 267 14.44 2.21 -26.39
N LYS A 268 14.18 3.36 -25.75
CA LYS A 268 14.23 3.46 -24.29
C LYS A 268 13.10 2.66 -23.65
N LEU A 269 11.92 2.69 -24.25
CA LEU A 269 10.80 1.84 -23.81
C LEU A 269 11.08 0.37 -24.08
N LEU A 270 11.69 0.02 -25.22
CA LEU A 270 12.08 -1.37 -25.51
C LEU A 270 13.05 -1.93 -24.46
N ALA A 271 14.05 -1.14 -24.06
CA ALA A 271 14.98 -1.56 -23.01
C ALA A 271 14.27 -1.77 -21.66
N GLN A 272 13.32 -0.88 -21.31
CA GLN A 272 12.50 -1.05 -20.09
C GLN A 272 11.58 -2.27 -20.17
N ASP A 273 11.01 -2.53 -21.35
CA ASP A 273 10.14 -3.67 -21.58
C ASP A 273 10.92 -4.98 -21.47
N ILE A 274 12.17 -5.01 -21.96
CA ILE A 274 13.04 -6.17 -21.78
C ILE A 274 13.25 -6.49 -20.31
N GLU A 275 13.58 -5.48 -19.49
CA GLU A 275 13.76 -5.66 -18.04
C GLU A 275 12.47 -6.14 -17.36
N LYS A 276 11.32 -5.55 -17.70
CA LYS A 276 10.02 -5.95 -17.12
C LYS A 276 9.63 -7.38 -17.45
N VAL A 277 9.87 -7.81 -18.68
CA VAL A 277 9.58 -9.19 -19.09
C VAL A 277 10.55 -10.15 -18.41
N LEU A 278 11.84 -9.81 -18.33
CA LEU A 278 12.80 -10.62 -17.56
C LEU A 278 12.43 -10.70 -16.07
N GLU A 279 11.92 -9.61 -15.48
CA GLU A 279 11.42 -9.59 -14.09
C GLU A 279 10.20 -10.51 -13.92
N LEU A 280 9.28 -10.51 -14.89
CA LEU A 280 8.12 -11.43 -14.92
C LEU A 280 8.59 -12.90 -14.95
N TYR A 281 9.55 -13.23 -15.80
CA TYR A 281 10.15 -14.58 -15.86
C TYR A 281 10.85 -14.96 -14.55
N ARG A 282 11.58 -14.03 -13.92
CA ARG A 282 12.22 -14.26 -12.61
C ARG A 282 11.18 -14.57 -11.53
N LYS A 283 10.05 -13.86 -11.50
CA LYS A 283 8.94 -14.13 -10.56
C LYS A 283 8.38 -15.54 -10.70
N GLU A 284 8.37 -16.06 -11.92
CA GLU A 284 7.96 -17.43 -12.22
C GLU A 284 9.08 -18.47 -12.02
N GLY A 285 10.27 -18.07 -11.57
CA GLY A 285 11.40 -18.94 -11.26
C GLY A 285 12.40 -19.16 -12.40
N TYR A 286 12.30 -18.40 -13.49
CA TYR A 286 13.17 -18.51 -14.67
C TYR A 286 14.28 -17.44 -14.67
N TYR A 287 15.21 -17.55 -13.74
CA TYR A 287 16.27 -16.53 -13.52
C TYR A 287 17.31 -16.43 -14.62
N LEU A 288 17.47 -17.51 -15.39
CA LEU A 288 18.41 -17.58 -16.51
C LEU A 288 17.74 -17.21 -17.85
N ALA A 289 16.51 -16.71 -17.81
CA ALA A 289 15.80 -16.27 -19.00
C ALA A 289 16.57 -15.16 -19.71
N LYS A 290 16.62 -15.23 -21.05
CA LYS A 290 17.19 -14.19 -21.90
C LYS A 290 16.13 -13.73 -22.88
N LEU A 291 16.10 -12.42 -23.12
CA LEU A 291 15.17 -11.82 -24.05
C LEU A 291 15.94 -11.02 -25.10
N SER A 292 15.70 -11.36 -26.35
CA SER A 292 16.23 -10.63 -27.50
C SER A 292 15.08 -10.03 -28.30
N HIS A 293 15.36 -8.98 -29.07
CA HIS A 293 14.35 -8.35 -29.91
C HIS A 293 14.89 -8.07 -31.31
N LYS A 294 13.99 -8.08 -32.29
CA LYS A 294 14.24 -7.72 -33.68
C LYS A 294 13.12 -6.81 -34.17
N VAL A 295 13.51 -5.71 -34.83
CA VAL A 295 12.58 -4.78 -35.48
C VAL A 295 12.54 -5.10 -36.97
N GLU A 296 11.37 -5.48 -37.48
CA GLU A 296 11.15 -5.74 -38.90
C GLU A 296 10.34 -4.60 -39.52
N GLU A 297 11.00 -3.74 -40.30
CA GLU A 297 10.33 -2.62 -40.96
C GLU A 297 9.47 -3.08 -42.15
N HIS A 298 8.30 -2.49 -42.30
CA HIS A 298 7.34 -2.73 -43.38
C HIS A 298 7.11 -1.48 -44.23
N ALA A 299 6.37 -1.66 -45.33
CA ALA A 299 5.90 -0.54 -46.14
C ALA A 299 5.02 0.41 -45.30
N ASN A 300 5.06 1.72 -45.61
CA ASN A 300 4.30 2.80 -44.93
C ASN A 300 4.81 3.23 -43.54
N HIS A 301 6.10 3.10 -43.24
CA HIS A 301 6.67 3.47 -41.93
C HIS A 301 6.02 2.74 -40.75
N SER A 302 5.69 1.47 -40.94
CA SER A 302 5.33 0.56 -39.85
C SER A 302 6.44 -0.45 -39.60
N ALA A 303 6.46 -1.06 -38.42
CA ALA A 303 7.37 -2.13 -38.06
C ALA A 303 6.66 -3.18 -37.19
N SER A 304 7.02 -4.45 -37.39
CA SER A 304 6.76 -5.51 -36.41
C SER A 304 7.89 -5.55 -35.40
N LEU A 305 7.54 -5.71 -34.13
CA LEU A 305 8.49 -5.94 -33.06
C LEU A 305 8.41 -7.40 -32.66
N VAL A 306 9.49 -8.15 -32.91
CA VAL A 306 9.57 -9.58 -32.58
C VAL A 306 10.47 -9.72 -31.36
N PHE A 307 9.93 -10.27 -30.27
CA PHE A 307 10.71 -10.66 -29.11
C PHE A 307 10.91 -12.17 -29.12
N THR A 308 12.14 -12.62 -28.93
CA THR A 308 12.48 -14.03 -28.81
C THR A 308 12.99 -14.27 -27.39
N VAL A 309 12.25 -15.09 -26.64
CA VAL A 309 12.55 -15.48 -25.26
C VAL A 309 13.27 -16.83 -25.27
N GLU A 310 14.41 -16.90 -24.58
CA GLU A 310 15.06 -18.14 -24.19
C GLU A 310 14.82 -18.34 -22.68
N GLU A 311 13.80 -19.10 -22.30
CA GLU A 311 13.31 -19.15 -20.91
C GLU A 311 14.32 -19.80 -19.93
N GLY A 312 15.11 -20.76 -20.40
CA GLY A 312 16.01 -21.53 -19.56
C GLY A 312 15.28 -22.52 -18.64
N LYS A 313 16.00 -23.12 -17.68
CA LYS A 313 15.40 -24.03 -16.68
C LYS A 313 14.83 -23.22 -15.52
N LYS A 314 13.65 -23.61 -15.03
CA LYS A 314 13.11 -23.12 -13.76
C LYS A 314 14.02 -23.57 -12.62
N LEU A 315 14.48 -22.62 -11.82
CA LEU A 315 15.34 -22.88 -10.66
C LEU A 315 14.58 -22.56 -9.37
N TYR A 316 14.90 -23.31 -8.32
CA TYR A 316 14.40 -23.10 -6.98
C TYR A 316 15.56 -22.89 -6.01
N ILE A 317 15.30 -22.23 -4.89
CA ILE A 317 16.24 -22.12 -3.77
C ILE A 317 16.52 -23.52 -3.26
N SER A 318 17.75 -23.98 -3.42
CA SER A 318 18.21 -25.27 -2.90
C SER A 318 18.72 -25.15 -1.48
N GLU A 319 19.37 -24.02 -1.15
CA GLU A 319 20.02 -23.84 0.14
C GLU A 319 20.12 -22.35 0.52
N VAL A 320 19.95 -22.05 1.80
CA VAL A 320 20.22 -20.73 2.40
C VAL A 320 21.26 -20.91 3.50
N LYS A 321 22.33 -20.11 3.47
CA LYS A 321 23.45 -20.19 4.40
C LYS A 321 23.64 -18.89 5.16
N LEU A 322 23.98 -19.01 6.44
CA LEU A 322 24.50 -17.91 7.24
C LEU A 322 25.95 -18.18 7.64
N GLN A 323 26.87 -17.34 7.17
CA GLN A 323 28.30 -17.43 7.48
C GLN A 323 28.71 -16.37 8.49
N GLY A 324 29.58 -16.73 9.43
CA GLY A 324 30.10 -15.82 10.47
C GLY A 324 29.23 -15.72 11.72
N ALA A 325 28.21 -16.57 11.84
CA ALA A 325 27.49 -16.83 13.08
C ALA A 325 28.34 -17.79 13.95
N GLU A 326 28.75 -17.34 15.13
CA GLU A 326 29.61 -18.06 16.07
C GLU A 326 28.99 -18.13 17.47
N GLN A 327 28.28 -17.08 17.90
CA GLN A 327 27.67 -16.97 19.23
C GLN A 327 26.18 -17.33 19.25
N LEU A 328 25.49 -17.28 18.11
CA LEU A 328 24.10 -17.72 17.95
C LEU A 328 24.01 -18.92 17.00
N ASP A 329 22.98 -19.74 17.18
CA ASP A 329 22.71 -20.87 16.27
C ASP A 329 22.29 -20.33 14.90
N PRO A 330 23.03 -20.61 13.81
CA PRO A 330 22.70 -20.11 12.48
C PRO A 330 21.31 -20.54 12.00
N ASP A 331 20.88 -21.75 12.34
CA ASP A 331 19.62 -22.31 11.86
C ASP A 331 18.42 -21.56 12.46
N GLU A 332 18.50 -21.19 13.74
CA GLU A 332 17.47 -20.35 14.39
C GLU A 332 17.35 -18.96 13.74
N VAL A 333 18.45 -18.41 13.22
CA VAL A 333 18.41 -17.12 12.48
C VAL A 333 17.74 -17.32 11.12
N LEU A 334 18.04 -18.42 10.44
CA LEU A 334 17.51 -18.74 9.11
C LEU A 334 16.00 -19.00 9.14
N ASP A 335 15.46 -19.53 10.25
CA ASP A 335 14.02 -19.76 10.44
C ASP A 335 13.16 -18.47 10.49
N GLU A 336 13.78 -17.31 10.72
CA GLU A 336 13.09 -16.01 10.72
C GLU A 336 13.04 -15.34 9.32
N LEU A 337 13.66 -15.95 8.31
CA LEU A 337 13.74 -15.40 6.96
C LEU A 337 12.48 -15.69 6.13
N ALA A 338 12.20 -14.81 5.17
CA ALA A 338 11.16 -15.01 4.19
C ALA A 338 11.55 -16.06 3.13
N LEU A 339 12.83 -16.04 2.75
CA LEU A 339 13.39 -16.94 1.76
C LEU A 339 13.75 -18.26 2.43
N SER A 340 13.16 -19.34 1.94
CA SER A 340 13.44 -20.69 2.41
C SER A 340 13.76 -21.63 1.24
N PRO A 341 14.51 -22.71 1.46
CA PRO A 341 14.67 -23.78 0.48
C PRO A 341 13.33 -24.37 0.03
N HIS A 342 13.30 -24.87 -1.20
CA HIS A 342 12.13 -25.56 -1.75
C HIS A 342 11.92 -26.92 -1.07
N ASN A 343 10.67 -27.22 -0.71
CA ASN A 343 10.29 -28.46 -0.05
C ASN A 343 8.99 -29.04 -0.64
N MET A 344 8.55 -30.19 -0.12
CA MET A 344 7.36 -30.91 -0.63
C MET A 344 6.04 -30.12 -0.54
N LEU A 345 5.97 -29.06 0.28
CA LEU A 345 4.80 -28.18 0.44
C LEU A 345 4.89 -26.88 -0.38
N SER A 346 6.05 -26.62 -1.01
CA SER A 346 6.32 -25.38 -1.76
C SER A 346 5.38 -25.13 -2.93
N TRP A 347 4.78 -26.18 -3.52
CA TRP A 347 3.76 -26.04 -4.57
C TRP A 347 2.50 -25.30 -4.09
N TYR A 348 2.23 -25.32 -2.78
CA TYR A 348 1.08 -24.66 -2.18
C TYR A 348 1.46 -23.38 -1.42
N THR A 349 2.59 -23.37 -0.71
CA THR A 349 3.04 -22.20 0.06
C THR A 349 3.68 -21.12 -0.81
N GLY A 350 4.08 -21.44 -2.05
CA GLY A 350 4.84 -20.54 -2.92
C GLY A 350 6.30 -20.33 -2.47
N SER A 351 6.77 -21.08 -1.47
CA SER A 351 8.16 -20.99 -0.98
C SER A 351 9.16 -21.66 -1.93
N GLY A 352 10.45 -21.34 -1.81
CA GLY A 352 11.49 -21.90 -2.67
C GLY A 352 11.69 -21.19 -4.00
N VAL A 353 10.93 -20.13 -4.30
CA VAL A 353 11.21 -19.20 -5.42
C VAL A 353 11.98 -18.01 -4.86
N LEU A 354 13.14 -17.70 -5.45
CA LEU A 354 13.92 -16.52 -5.09
C LEU A 354 13.17 -15.24 -5.46
N ARG A 355 12.97 -14.41 -4.44
CA ARG A 355 12.48 -13.04 -4.59
C ARG A 355 13.57 -12.07 -4.22
N GLU A 356 14.03 -11.29 -5.20
CA GLU A 356 15.12 -10.32 -5.00
C GLU A 356 14.75 -9.27 -3.94
N ASP A 357 13.48 -8.85 -3.88
CA ASP A 357 12.99 -7.91 -2.86
C ASP A 357 13.02 -8.47 -1.44
N TYR A 358 13.04 -9.79 -1.28
CA TYR A 358 13.16 -10.43 0.03
C TYR A 358 14.61 -10.54 0.50
N LEU A 359 15.61 -10.46 -0.39
CA LEU A 359 17.02 -10.52 0.01
C LEU A 359 17.39 -9.35 0.95
N GLU A 360 16.94 -8.14 0.63
CA GLU A 360 17.16 -6.95 1.46
C GLU A 360 16.38 -7.04 2.78
N ARG A 361 15.12 -7.50 2.71
CA ARG A 361 14.28 -7.73 3.90
C ARG A 361 14.96 -8.72 4.85
N ASP A 362 15.41 -9.85 4.34
CA ASP A 362 16.00 -10.94 5.12
C ASP A 362 17.37 -10.53 5.69
N THR A 363 18.15 -9.74 4.95
CA THR A 363 19.38 -9.10 5.47
C THR A 363 19.07 -8.23 6.69
N ALA A 364 18.01 -7.40 6.61
CA ALA A 364 17.57 -6.58 7.73
C ALA A 364 17.00 -7.42 8.89
N ALA A 365 16.30 -8.53 8.60
CA ALA A 365 15.77 -9.45 9.60
C ALA A 365 16.89 -10.14 10.40
N ILE A 366 17.96 -10.59 9.73
CA ILE A 366 19.17 -11.10 10.40
C ILE A 366 19.74 -10.01 11.31
N GLY A 367 19.93 -8.79 10.81
CA GLY A 367 20.44 -7.68 11.61
C GLY A 367 19.58 -7.43 12.86
N ALA A 368 18.26 -7.38 12.70
CA ALA A 368 17.31 -7.22 13.80
C ALA A 368 17.36 -8.38 14.80
N TYR A 369 17.50 -9.63 14.35
CA TYR A 369 17.61 -10.81 15.20
C TYR A 369 18.80 -10.71 16.18
N TYR A 370 19.95 -10.26 15.68
CA TYR A 370 21.16 -10.03 16.45
C TYR A 370 21.03 -8.80 17.36
N LEU A 371 20.54 -7.67 16.84
CA LEU A 371 20.32 -6.44 17.61
C LEU A 371 19.36 -6.66 18.80
N ASN A 372 18.32 -7.50 18.64
CA ASN A 372 17.38 -7.85 19.70
C ASN A 372 17.97 -8.79 20.77
N ARG A 373 19.17 -9.33 20.52
CA ARG A 373 19.91 -10.18 21.46
C ARG A 373 21.15 -9.48 22.02
N GLY A 374 21.35 -8.20 21.75
CA GLY A 374 22.43 -7.38 22.35
C GLY A 374 23.66 -7.20 21.49
N PHE A 375 23.65 -7.65 20.23
CA PHE A 375 24.77 -7.48 19.30
C PHE A 375 24.71 -6.13 18.59
N MET A 376 25.03 -5.04 19.31
CA MET A 376 24.88 -3.66 18.79
C MET A 376 25.90 -3.29 17.70
N ASP A 377 26.97 -4.09 17.54
CA ASP A 377 27.99 -3.91 16.52
C ASP A 377 27.83 -4.88 15.33
N VAL A 378 26.66 -5.54 15.22
CA VAL A 378 26.41 -6.49 14.14
C VAL A 378 26.47 -5.80 12.78
N VAL A 379 27.16 -6.43 11.84
CA VAL A 379 27.18 -6.00 10.45
C VAL A 379 26.78 -7.19 9.58
N VAL A 380 25.69 -7.03 8.83
CA VAL A 380 25.25 -8.00 7.83
C VAL A 380 25.67 -7.48 6.45
N GLY A 381 26.43 -8.28 5.72
CA GLY A 381 26.87 -7.96 4.36
C GLY A 381 25.77 -8.25 3.33
N GLU A 382 25.95 -7.73 2.11
CA GLU A 382 25.06 -8.04 0.99
C GLU A 382 25.02 -9.55 0.72
N PRO A 383 23.83 -10.14 0.49
CA PRO A 383 23.70 -11.56 0.24
C PRO A 383 24.32 -11.94 -1.11
N GLN A 384 25.02 -13.06 -1.13
CA GLN A 384 25.57 -13.64 -2.36
C GLN A 384 24.61 -14.69 -2.90
N VAL A 385 24.17 -14.53 -4.15
CA VAL A 385 23.27 -15.47 -4.83
C VAL A 385 24.05 -16.21 -5.93
N GLU A 386 24.13 -17.53 -5.81
CA GLU A 386 24.77 -18.40 -6.79
C GLU A 386 23.71 -19.23 -7.53
N TYR A 387 23.72 -19.14 -8.86
CA TYR A 387 22.84 -19.92 -9.74
C TYR A 387 23.58 -21.18 -10.21
N LEU A 388 23.27 -22.33 -9.64
CA LEU A 388 23.86 -23.63 -9.96
C LEU A 388 22.89 -24.47 -10.82
N GLU A 389 23.38 -25.57 -11.42
CA GLU A 389 22.51 -26.48 -12.18
C GLU A 389 21.43 -27.15 -11.32
N GLU A 390 21.73 -27.38 -10.03
CA GLU A 390 20.84 -28.05 -9.07
C GLU A 390 19.86 -27.09 -8.37
N GLY A 391 20.05 -25.77 -8.49
CA GLY A 391 19.22 -24.76 -7.83
C GLY A 391 20.00 -23.48 -7.47
N ILE A 392 19.37 -22.65 -6.64
CA ILE A 392 19.91 -21.36 -6.19
C ILE A 392 20.41 -21.49 -4.75
N VAL A 393 21.66 -21.09 -4.52
CA VAL A 393 22.25 -21.02 -3.17
C VAL A 393 22.37 -19.56 -2.77
N ILE A 394 21.80 -19.21 -1.62
CA ILE A 394 21.85 -17.86 -1.06
C ILE A 394 22.74 -17.87 0.17
N THR A 395 23.76 -17.01 0.21
CA THR A 395 24.68 -16.91 1.35
C THR A 395 24.64 -15.51 1.95
N PHE A 396 24.15 -15.43 3.18
CA PHE A 396 24.26 -14.25 4.03
C PHE A 396 25.55 -14.32 4.84
N ARG A 397 26.22 -13.16 5.00
CA ARG A 397 27.43 -13.03 5.81
C ARG A 397 27.18 -12.06 6.95
N VAL A 398 27.44 -12.50 8.18
CA VAL A 398 27.30 -11.68 9.38
C VAL A 398 28.64 -11.58 10.09
N LYS A 399 28.91 -10.39 10.64
CA LYS A 399 29.94 -10.17 11.65
C LYS A 399 29.22 -9.77 12.93
N GLU A 400 29.12 -10.68 13.88
CA GLU A 400 28.24 -10.53 15.06
C GLU A 400 28.64 -9.35 15.96
N GLY A 401 29.94 -9.15 16.18
CA GLY A 401 30.42 -8.19 17.17
C GLY A 401 30.27 -8.69 18.62
N LYS A 402 30.41 -7.79 19.59
CA LYS A 402 30.25 -8.10 21.02
C LYS A 402 28.78 -8.00 21.42
N ARG A 403 28.42 -8.74 22.47
CA ARG A 403 27.09 -8.75 23.06
C ARG A 403 27.06 -7.86 24.31
N TYR A 404 26.16 -6.88 24.35
CA TYR A 404 26.09 -5.86 25.39
C TYR A 404 24.88 -6.04 26.31
N LYS A 405 25.08 -5.83 27.61
CA LYS A 405 24.06 -5.68 28.67
C LYS A 405 23.62 -4.22 28.81
N VAL A 406 22.46 -4.05 29.43
CA VAL A 406 21.89 -2.73 29.74
C VAL A 406 22.68 -2.08 30.89
N GLY A 407 23.20 -0.88 30.64
CA GLY A 407 23.87 -0.03 31.62
C GLY A 407 22.91 0.93 32.32
N ASN A 408 23.32 2.18 32.49
CA ASN A 408 22.49 3.24 33.04
C ASN A 408 21.46 3.76 32.02
N VAL A 409 20.23 3.96 32.48
CA VAL A 409 19.14 4.57 31.70
C VAL A 409 18.91 5.99 32.22
N ALA A 410 18.90 6.97 31.33
CA ALA A 410 18.74 8.39 31.67
C ALA A 410 17.84 9.12 30.68
N PHE A 411 17.34 10.30 31.08
CA PHE A 411 16.48 11.14 30.26
C PHE A 411 17.06 12.55 30.13
N LYS A 412 16.89 13.19 28.97
CA LYS A 412 17.29 14.58 28.74
C LYS A 412 16.35 15.29 27.76
N GLY A 413 16.38 16.62 27.77
CA GLY A 413 15.60 17.46 26.85
C GLY A 413 14.38 18.11 27.51
N ASP A 414 13.27 18.18 26.77
CA ASP A 414 12.06 18.90 27.18
C ASP A 414 11.13 18.04 28.06
N LEU A 415 11.62 17.59 29.22
CA LEU A 415 10.90 16.66 30.08
C LEU A 415 9.63 17.29 30.68
N ILE A 416 8.51 16.56 30.66
CA ILE A 416 7.24 16.98 31.31
C ILE A 416 7.02 16.35 32.69
N GLU A 417 7.77 15.29 33.00
CA GLU A 417 7.77 14.57 34.27
C GLU A 417 9.22 14.37 34.74
N PRO A 418 9.46 14.11 36.04
CA PRO A 418 10.78 13.77 36.54
C PRO A 418 11.21 12.34 36.14
N ASP A 419 12.51 12.08 36.18
CA ASP A 419 13.13 10.83 35.71
C ASP A 419 12.55 9.57 36.37
N ASP A 420 12.13 9.62 37.64
CA ASP A 420 11.54 8.50 38.35
C ASP A 420 10.20 8.03 37.74
N VAL A 421 9.38 8.98 37.28
CA VAL A 421 8.14 8.69 36.56
C VAL A 421 8.44 8.13 35.17
N LEU A 422 9.43 8.69 34.47
CA LEU A 422 9.81 8.24 33.13
C LEU A 422 10.47 6.85 33.13
N LEU A 423 11.24 6.53 34.18
CA LEU A 423 11.79 5.19 34.41
C LEU A 423 10.68 4.14 34.52
N GLY A 424 9.56 4.47 35.19
CA GLY A 424 8.40 3.57 35.29
C GLY A 424 7.62 3.37 33.99
N ILE A 425 7.93 4.11 32.92
CA ILE A 425 7.32 3.96 31.59
C ILE A 425 8.15 3.03 30.70
N VAL A 426 9.48 3.03 30.85
CA VAL A 426 10.41 2.27 30.02
C VAL A 426 10.63 0.86 30.57
N GLY A 427 10.77 -0.13 29.70
CA GLY A 427 11.05 -1.52 30.08
C GLY A 427 12.53 -1.78 30.40
N LEU A 428 13.45 -0.95 29.89
CA LEU A 428 14.89 -1.15 30.13
C LEU A 428 15.31 -1.03 31.60
N ASP A 429 14.55 -0.34 32.45
CA ASP A 429 14.86 -0.26 33.90
C ASP A 429 14.73 -1.63 34.59
N GLU A 430 13.70 -2.40 34.24
CA GLU A 430 13.53 -3.79 34.72
C GLU A 430 14.67 -4.69 34.23
N TRP A 431 15.08 -4.52 32.96
CA TRP A 431 16.14 -5.35 32.36
C TRP A 431 17.53 -5.06 32.93
N LYS A 432 17.78 -3.81 33.30
CA LYS A 432 18.97 -3.42 34.05
C LYS A 432 19.01 -4.13 35.40
N ALA A 433 17.88 -4.24 36.10
CA ALA A 433 17.80 -4.94 37.38
C ALA A 433 18.07 -6.46 37.24
N ASP A 434 17.68 -7.04 36.11
CA ASP A 434 17.84 -8.47 35.81
C ASP A 434 19.17 -8.83 35.09
N GLU A 435 20.07 -7.87 34.89
CA GLU A 435 21.31 -8.01 34.10
C GLU A 435 21.11 -8.59 32.68
N THR A 436 19.99 -8.24 32.05
CA THR A 436 19.62 -8.76 30.73
C THR A 436 20.41 -8.08 29.61
N TYR A 437 20.59 -8.79 28.50
CA TYR A 437 21.19 -8.22 27.29
C TYR A 437 20.31 -7.13 26.68
N LEU A 438 20.93 -6.08 26.15
CA LEU A 438 20.23 -4.99 25.49
C LEU A 438 19.43 -5.53 24.30
N SER A 439 18.22 -5.00 24.08
CA SER A 439 17.42 -5.32 22.90
C SER A 439 17.06 -4.06 22.15
N TYR A 440 17.31 -4.06 20.83
CA TYR A 440 16.87 -2.99 19.95
C TYR A 440 15.35 -2.82 19.91
N SER A 441 14.58 -3.92 19.92
CA SER A 441 13.12 -3.85 19.97
C SER A 441 12.63 -3.19 21.27
N GLN A 442 13.32 -3.42 22.39
CA GLN A 442 12.99 -2.76 23.65
C GLN A 442 13.32 -1.26 23.61
N LEU A 443 14.46 -0.87 23.01
CA LEU A 443 14.80 0.54 22.80
C LEU A 443 13.72 1.27 21.99
N GLN A 444 13.25 0.65 20.90
CA GLN A 444 12.17 1.19 20.08
C GLN A 444 10.84 1.24 20.84
N ASP A 445 10.49 0.18 21.59
CA ASP A 445 9.27 0.12 22.40
C ASP A 445 9.27 1.23 23.47
N ASP A 446 10.38 1.43 24.17
CA ASP A 446 10.54 2.49 25.16
C ASP A 446 10.42 3.88 24.54
N THR A 447 11.05 4.08 23.38
CA THR A 447 10.94 5.33 22.60
C THR A 447 9.48 5.59 22.21
N ASN A 448 8.76 4.56 21.77
CA ASN A 448 7.36 4.64 21.42
C ASN A 448 6.46 4.89 22.63
N LYS A 449 6.70 4.22 23.78
CA LYS A 449 5.96 4.42 25.03
C LYS A 449 6.13 5.84 25.57
N LEU A 450 7.34 6.37 25.53
CA LEU A 450 7.62 7.75 25.91
C LEU A 450 6.94 8.71 24.93
N THR A 451 7.07 8.51 23.63
CA THR A 451 6.39 9.33 22.62
C THR A 451 4.86 9.30 22.81
N ASP A 452 4.30 8.12 23.04
CA ASP A 452 2.89 7.90 23.34
C ASP A 452 2.46 8.64 24.60
N TYR A 453 3.27 8.61 25.66
CA TYR A 453 2.98 9.33 26.90
C TYR A 453 2.86 10.84 26.63
N TYR A 454 3.78 11.42 25.86
CA TYR A 454 3.74 12.84 25.52
C TYR A 454 2.55 13.18 24.60
N THR A 455 2.27 12.34 23.61
CA THR A 455 1.14 12.55 22.70
C THR A 455 -0.22 12.45 23.40
N GLN A 456 -0.33 11.62 24.45
CA GLN A 456 -1.52 11.55 25.33
C GLN A 456 -1.71 12.83 26.16
N HIS A 457 -0.64 13.58 26.42
CA HIS A 457 -0.68 14.86 27.14
C HIS A 457 -0.84 16.08 26.23
N GLY A 458 -1.05 15.87 24.92
CA GLY A 458 -1.34 16.90 23.94
C GLY A 458 -0.17 17.33 23.06
N TYR A 459 0.99 16.68 23.16
CA TYR A 459 2.16 17.01 22.36
C TYR A 459 2.21 16.14 21.10
N ALA A 460 1.43 16.52 20.07
CA ALA A 460 1.22 15.71 18.86
C ALA A 460 2.50 15.43 18.05
N PHE A 461 3.46 16.35 18.13
CA PHE A 461 4.75 16.26 17.43
C PHE A 461 5.91 16.04 18.40
N ALA A 462 5.62 15.46 19.58
CA ALA A 462 6.67 15.00 20.46
C ALA A 462 7.47 13.90 19.76
N ASP A 463 8.78 14.00 19.88
CA ASP A 463 9.72 13.06 19.29
C ASP A 463 10.71 12.65 20.39
N VAL A 464 10.89 11.35 20.54
CA VAL A 464 11.85 10.78 21.48
C VAL A 464 12.87 10.05 20.63
N ASP A 465 14.14 10.33 20.90
CA ASP A 465 15.26 9.61 20.32
C ASP A 465 16.08 9.01 21.48
N TYR A 466 17.08 8.20 21.17
CA TYR A 466 18.00 7.68 22.18
C TYR A 466 19.45 7.75 21.72
N ASP A 467 20.33 8.12 22.64
CA ASP A 467 21.77 8.03 22.46
C ASP A 467 22.29 6.85 23.27
N THR A 468 23.18 6.05 22.68
CA THR A 468 23.89 4.98 23.38
C THR A 468 25.34 5.35 23.65
N ASN A 469 25.85 4.97 24.82
CA ASN A 469 27.24 5.18 25.19
C ASN A 469 27.84 3.89 25.77
N LYS A 470 28.91 3.38 25.16
CA LYS A 470 29.62 2.18 25.63
C LYS A 470 30.41 2.55 26.88
N VAL A 471 30.06 1.94 28.01
CA VAL A 471 30.75 2.16 29.29
C VAL A 471 32.00 1.30 29.39
N ASP A 472 31.88 0.05 28.96
CA ASP A 472 32.96 -0.94 28.93
C ASP A 472 32.76 -1.92 27.76
N GLU A 473 33.43 -3.07 27.80
CA GLU A 473 33.39 -4.06 26.72
C GLU A 473 32.07 -4.84 26.61
N GLU A 474 31.23 -4.81 27.64
CA GLU A 474 30.00 -5.60 27.74
C GLU A 474 28.77 -4.76 28.13
N THR A 475 28.89 -3.44 28.36
CA THR A 475 27.79 -2.61 28.88
C THR A 475 27.57 -1.33 28.07
N ILE A 476 26.31 -1.03 27.78
CA ILE A 476 25.89 0.20 27.08
C ILE A 476 24.88 0.99 27.94
N ASP A 477 25.21 2.25 28.21
CA ASP A 477 24.28 3.23 28.76
C ASP A 477 23.35 3.76 27.66
N VAL A 478 22.10 4.02 28.03
CA VAL A 478 21.06 4.52 27.12
C VAL A 478 20.51 5.83 27.68
N THR A 479 20.54 6.89 26.88
CA THR A 479 19.95 8.19 27.24
C THR A 479 18.86 8.57 26.26
N TYR A 480 17.61 8.56 26.72
CA TYR A 480 16.47 9.03 25.93
C TYR A 480 16.45 10.56 25.86
N LYS A 481 16.40 11.09 24.65
CA LYS A 481 16.37 12.52 24.35
C LYS A 481 14.98 12.91 23.86
N VAL A 482 14.26 13.66 24.69
CA VAL A 482 12.88 14.07 24.39
C VAL A 482 12.84 15.48 23.81
N THR A 483 12.15 15.62 22.68
CA THR A 483 11.79 16.90 22.07
C THR A 483 10.27 17.05 22.08
N LYS A 484 9.76 17.83 23.03
CA LYS A 484 8.31 17.90 23.31
C LYS A 484 7.50 18.63 22.24
N LYS A 485 8.09 19.68 21.64
CA LYS A 485 7.38 20.65 20.76
C LYS A 485 6.15 21.29 21.46
N ASN A 486 5.23 21.85 20.68
CA ASN A 486 4.06 22.57 21.20
C ASN A 486 2.93 21.61 21.58
N LYS A 487 2.10 22.05 22.52
CA LYS A 487 0.81 21.41 22.79
C LYS A 487 -0.16 21.79 21.68
N VAL A 488 -0.86 20.80 21.14
CA VAL A 488 -1.65 20.92 19.91
C VAL A 488 -3.14 20.72 20.20
N TYR A 489 -3.98 21.48 19.49
CA TYR A 489 -5.44 21.35 19.49
C TYR A 489 -5.92 20.94 18.10
N VAL A 490 -6.99 20.14 18.06
CA VAL A 490 -7.66 19.76 16.81
C VAL A 490 -8.54 20.92 16.37
N ARG A 491 -8.26 21.50 15.21
CA ARG A 491 -9.04 22.63 14.67
C ARG A 491 -10.28 22.16 13.91
N ASN A 492 -10.12 21.18 13.04
CA ASN A 492 -11.19 20.64 12.20
C ASN A 492 -10.97 19.15 11.91
N VAL A 493 -12.06 18.37 11.94
CA VAL A 493 -12.09 17.00 11.42
C VAL A 493 -12.85 16.92 10.08
N SER A 494 -12.11 16.70 9.01
CA SER A 494 -12.61 16.52 7.64
C SER A 494 -12.59 15.05 7.21
N ILE A 495 -13.61 14.61 6.49
CA ILE A 495 -13.74 13.23 6.00
C ILE A 495 -13.78 13.26 4.47
N THR A 496 -13.00 12.39 3.83
CA THR A 496 -12.87 12.31 2.36
C THR A 496 -12.78 10.87 1.88
N GLY A 497 -13.31 10.61 0.68
CA GLY A 497 -13.30 9.30 0.04
C GLY A 497 -14.55 8.44 0.30
N ASN A 498 -15.47 8.92 1.14
CA ASN A 498 -16.75 8.27 1.42
C ASN A 498 -17.81 8.66 0.36
N THR A 499 -17.90 7.90 -0.72
CA THR A 499 -18.86 8.15 -1.81
C THR A 499 -20.22 7.49 -1.56
N GLN A 500 -20.24 6.36 -0.85
CA GLN A 500 -21.46 5.61 -0.53
C GLN A 500 -21.81 5.72 0.95
N THR A 501 -20.80 5.64 1.82
CA THR A 501 -20.93 5.69 3.27
C THR A 501 -21.19 7.11 3.74
N ARG A 502 -22.23 7.29 4.56
CA ARG A 502 -22.58 8.60 5.08
C ARG A 502 -21.54 9.11 6.08
N ASP A 503 -21.33 10.42 6.07
CA ASP A 503 -20.35 11.10 6.92
C ASP A 503 -20.52 10.77 8.42
N ASN A 504 -21.76 10.76 8.91
CA ASN A 504 -22.06 10.48 10.32
C ASN A 504 -21.61 9.07 10.76
N VAL A 505 -21.59 8.10 9.85
CA VAL A 505 -21.15 6.72 10.14
C VAL A 505 -19.66 6.67 10.46
N ILE A 506 -18.85 7.48 9.78
CA ILE A 506 -17.41 7.61 10.00
C ILE A 506 -17.16 8.50 11.22
N ARG A 507 -17.79 9.68 11.23
CA ARG A 507 -17.57 10.72 12.25
C ARG A 507 -17.81 10.24 13.67
N ARG A 508 -18.83 9.41 13.90
CA ARG A 508 -19.17 8.89 15.24
C ARG A 508 -18.13 7.94 15.85
N ASP A 509 -17.21 7.41 15.04
CA ASP A 509 -16.12 6.55 15.48
C ASP A 509 -14.75 7.27 15.48
N VAL A 510 -14.71 8.54 15.08
CA VAL A 510 -13.59 9.46 15.34
C VAL A 510 -13.73 10.06 16.73
N LEU A 511 -12.75 9.80 17.60
CA LEU A 511 -12.81 10.15 19.02
C LEU A 511 -12.30 11.55 19.35
N LEU A 512 -11.53 12.16 18.46
CA LEU A 512 -11.06 13.53 18.58
C LEU A 512 -12.03 14.47 17.88
N ALA A 513 -12.50 15.49 18.60
CA ALA A 513 -13.43 16.49 18.08
C ALA A 513 -12.77 17.86 17.86
N ASP A 514 -13.45 18.73 17.12
CA ASP A 514 -13.03 20.12 16.91
C ASP A 514 -12.92 20.86 18.26
N GLY A 515 -11.80 21.56 18.46
CA GLY A 515 -11.43 22.29 19.68
C GLY A 515 -10.81 21.44 20.79
N GLU A 516 -10.73 20.12 20.62
CA GLU A 516 -10.18 19.22 21.65
C GLU A 516 -8.63 19.27 21.66
N VAL A 517 -8.04 19.11 22.84
CA VAL A 517 -6.59 18.87 22.97
C VAL A 517 -6.27 17.56 22.26
N PHE A 518 -5.21 17.54 21.47
CA PHE A 518 -4.77 16.32 20.80
C PHE A 518 -4.51 15.19 21.81
N ASP A 519 -4.85 13.96 21.42
CA ASP A 519 -4.59 12.77 22.22
C ASP A 519 -4.27 11.63 21.26
N GLY A 520 -3.00 11.18 21.28
CA GLY A 520 -2.50 10.12 20.41
C GLY A 520 -3.21 8.78 20.62
N GLU A 521 -3.70 8.48 21.83
CA GLU A 521 -4.45 7.26 22.10
C GLU A 521 -5.82 7.30 21.42
N LYS A 522 -6.52 8.44 21.49
CA LYS A 522 -7.79 8.65 20.80
C LYS A 522 -7.64 8.58 19.28
N LEU A 523 -6.56 9.14 18.72
CA LEU A 523 -6.26 9.05 17.28
C LEU A 523 -6.11 7.59 16.84
N ARG A 524 -5.26 6.82 17.54
CA ARG A 524 -5.04 5.39 17.24
C ARG A 524 -6.30 4.54 17.42
N LYS A 525 -7.07 4.78 18.49
CA LYS A 525 -8.38 4.13 18.70
C LYS A 525 -9.36 4.46 17.57
N SER A 526 -9.36 5.69 17.06
CA SER A 526 -10.18 6.09 15.91
C SER A 526 -9.80 5.32 14.66
N ASN A 527 -8.51 5.26 14.32
CA ASN A 527 -8.00 4.46 13.20
C ASN A 527 -8.40 2.97 13.32
N ARG A 528 -8.20 2.35 14.49
CA ARG A 528 -8.60 0.95 14.71
C ARG A 528 -10.11 0.75 14.54
N LYS A 529 -10.93 1.63 15.12
CA LYS A 529 -12.40 1.54 14.99
C LYS A 529 -12.84 1.64 13.54
N LEU A 530 -12.29 2.59 12.78
CA LEU A 530 -12.64 2.79 11.37
C LEU A 530 -12.24 1.60 10.49
N ASN A 531 -11.04 1.05 10.68
CA ASN A 531 -10.61 -0.15 9.95
C ASN A 531 -11.45 -1.39 10.33
N ASN A 532 -11.84 -1.51 11.61
CA ASN A 532 -12.68 -2.61 12.09
C ASN A 532 -14.15 -2.52 11.64
N LEU A 533 -14.59 -1.42 11.01
CA LEU A 533 -15.94 -1.34 10.43
C LEU A 533 -16.11 -2.31 9.25
N GLY A 534 -15.04 -2.62 8.54
CA GLY A 534 -15.09 -3.46 7.34
C GLY A 534 -15.73 -2.77 6.12
N PHE A 535 -15.98 -1.46 6.17
CA PHE A 535 -16.53 -0.68 5.04
C PHE A 535 -15.44 -0.14 4.10
N PHE A 536 -14.19 -0.16 4.56
CA PHE A 536 -13.07 0.44 3.87
C PHE A 536 -11.93 -0.57 3.76
N SER A 537 -11.28 -0.61 2.60
CA SER A 537 -10.03 -1.35 2.40
C SER A 537 -8.86 -0.70 3.13
N ALA A 538 -8.95 0.61 3.36
CA ALA A 538 -8.07 1.39 4.21
C ALA A 538 -8.81 2.59 4.78
N ALA A 539 -8.64 2.86 6.07
CA ALA A 539 -9.09 4.08 6.73
C ALA A 539 -7.96 4.68 7.56
N GLU A 540 -7.62 5.93 7.28
CA GLU A 540 -6.50 6.63 7.93
C GLU A 540 -6.93 8.02 8.36
N VAL A 541 -6.68 8.36 9.63
CA VAL A 541 -6.81 9.70 10.17
C VAL A 541 -5.44 10.35 10.15
N GLU A 542 -5.19 11.18 9.13
CA GLU A 542 -3.95 11.93 8.99
C GLU A 542 -4.02 13.25 9.76
N MET A 543 -2.90 13.62 10.38
CA MET A 543 -2.72 14.96 10.93
C MET A 543 -2.13 15.88 9.87
N VAL A 544 -2.78 17.02 9.64
CA VAL A 544 -2.30 18.06 8.72
C VAL A 544 -1.93 19.29 9.54
N PRO A 545 -0.64 19.67 9.62
CA PRO A 545 -0.21 20.89 10.27
C PRO A 545 -0.88 22.12 9.64
N THR A 546 -1.25 23.08 10.47
CA THR A 546 -1.78 24.38 10.01
C THR A 546 -0.67 25.44 10.00
N GLU A 547 -1.00 26.67 9.57
CA GLU A 547 -0.09 27.81 9.70
C GLU A 547 0.27 28.12 11.16
N LYS A 548 -0.58 27.69 12.11
CA LYS A 548 -0.35 27.84 13.54
C LYS A 548 0.28 26.56 14.12
N PRO A 549 1.45 26.66 14.78
CA PRO A 549 2.16 25.49 15.33
C PRO A 549 1.44 24.73 16.45
N ASP A 550 0.40 25.31 17.04
CA ASP A 550 -0.43 24.74 18.11
C ASP A 550 -1.79 24.20 17.62
N GLU A 551 -2.04 24.21 16.31
CA GLU A 551 -3.29 23.73 15.70
C GLU A 551 -3.01 22.71 14.57
N VAL A 552 -3.78 21.63 14.54
CA VAL A 552 -3.78 20.63 13.45
C VAL A 552 -5.20 20.39 12.94
N ASP A 553 -5.32 20.12 11.65
CA ASP A 553 -6.53 19.52 11.09
C ASP A 553 -6.38 17.99 11.07
N LEU A 554 -7.46 17.28 11.34
CA LEU A 554 -7.53 15.84 11.13
C LEU A 554 -8.24 15.57 9.79
N LYS A 555 -7.55 14.87 8.90
CA LYS A 555 -8.10 14.44 7.62
C LYS A 555 -8.30 12.94 7.63
N VAL A 556 -9.55 12.52 7.75
CA VAL A 556 -9.95 11.12 7.64
C VAL A 556 -10.06 10.78 6.15
N LYS A 557 -9.12 9.99 5.65
CA LYS A 557 -9.15 9.43 4.30
C LYS A 557 -9.65 8.00 4.38
N VAL A 558 -10.70 7.69 3.62
CA VAL A 558 -11.21 6.33 3.50
C VAL A 558 -11.21 5.88 2.05
N LYS A 559 -10.88 4.60 1.83
CA LYS A 559 -11.02 3.93 0.55
C LYS A 559 -12.10 2.87 0.65
N GLU A 560 -13.31 3.20 0.19
CA GLU A 560 -14.46 2.29 0.22
C GLU A 560 -14.18 0.97 -0.49
N GLN A 561 -14.73 -0.11 0.04
CA GLN A 561 -14.67 -1.45 -0.54
C GLN A 561 -16.07 -2.06 -0.64
N ASN A 562 -16.19 -3.18 -1.36
CA ASN A 562 -17.45 -3.92 -1.40
C ASN A 562 -17.78 -4.49 -0.01
N THR A 563 -18.97 -4.16 0.49
CA THR A 563 -19.47 -4.61 1.80
C THR A 563 -20.47 -5.76 1.71
N GLY A 564 -20.86 -6.12 0.49
CA GLY A 564 -21.71 -7.26 0.17
C GLY A 564 -20.92 -8.57 0.15
N ALA A 565 -21.48 -9.61 0.77
CA ALA A 565 -20.91 -10.95 0.80
C ALA A 565 -21.97 -11.99 0.43
N LEU A 566 -21.58 -12.93 -0.42
CA LEU A 566 -22.32 -14.16 -0.71
C LEU A 566 -21.54 -15.32 -0.10
N MET A 567 -22.22 -16.16 0.67
CA MET A 567 -21.62 -17.36 1.26
C MET A 567 -22.49 -18.57 0.94
N ALA A 568 -21.85 -19.68 0.60
CA ALA A 568 -22.46 -20.99 0.50
C ALA A 568 -21.69 -21.94 1.44
N GLY A 569 -22.38 -22.89 2.04
CA GLY A 569 -21.78 -23.83 2.98
C GLY A 569 -22.44 -25.19 2.89
N VAL A 570 -21.69 -26.23 3.23
CA VAL A 570 -22.18 -27.60 3.39
C VAL A 570 -21.70 -28.07 4.75
N GLY A 571 -22.55 -28.69 5.54
CA GLY A 571 -22.16 -29.18 6.86
C GLY A 571 -22.88 -30.46 7.20
N TRP A 572 -22.32 -31.20 8.13
CA TRP A 572 -22.97 -32.34 8.75
C TRP A 572 -23.30 -31.99 10.20
N ASN A 573 -24.53 -32.29 10.62
CA ASN A 573 -24.90 -32.27 12.03
C ASN A 573 -25.47 -33.63 12.44
N SER A 574 -25.27 -33.98 13.71
CA SER A 574 -25.63 -35.28 14.30
C SER A 574 -27.12 -35.62 14.15
N TRP A 575 -28.00 -34.62 14.25
CA TRP A 575 -29.45 -34.85 14.22
C TRP A 575 -30.04 -34.87 12.79
N GLY A 576 -29.64 -33.94 11.93
CA GLY A 576 -30.22 -33.71 10.60
C GLY A 576 -29.35 -34.17 9.41
N GLY A 577 -28.15 -34.70 9.68
CA GLY A 577 -27.23 -35.22 8.67
C GLY A 577 -26.59 -34.12 7.82
N VAL A 578 -26.35 -34.42 6.54
CA VAL A 578 -25.79 -33.45 5.59
C VAL A 578 -26.82 -32.37 5.28
N GLY A 579 -26.40 -31.11 5.34
CA GLY A 579 -27.19 -29.96 4.92
C GLY A 579 -26.39 -28.95 4.12
N ILE A 580 -27.11 -28.15 3.34
CA ILE A 580 -26.59 -27.04 2.55
C ILE A 580 -27.11 -25.73 3.12
N SER A 581 -26.30 -24.68 3.06
CA SER A 581 -26.71 -23.34 3.47
C SER A 581 -26.20 -22.29 2.51
N GLY A 582 -26.93 -21.18 2.43
CA GLY A 582 -26.56 -20.02 1.65
C GLY A 582 -26.92 -18.76 2.41
N SER A 583 -26.12 -17.70 2.27
CA SER A 583 -26.47 -16.38 2.78
C SER A 583 -26.01 -15.26 1.87
N ILE A 584 -26.80 -14.19 1.85
CA ILE A 584 -26.44 -12.89 1.30
C ILE A 584 -26.42 -11.88 2.44
N THR A 585 -25.33 -11.14 2.57
CA THR A 585 -25.16 -10.15 3.62
C THR A 585 -24.65 -8.84 3.05
N GLU A 586 -25.25 -7.73 3.46
CA GLU A 586 -24.79 -6.37 3.18
C GLU A 586 -24.50 -5.68 4.51
N LYS A 587 -23.22 -5.37 4.80
CA LYS A 587 -22.79 -4.79 6.09
C LYS A 587 -22.99 -3.28 6.20
N ASN A 588 -23.17 -2.57 5.07
CA ASN A 588 -23.31 -1.12 5.00
C ASN A 588 -24.51 -0.69 4.15
N LEU A 589 -25.68 -1.26 4.45
CA LEU A 589 -26.91 -1.03 3.68
C LEU A 589 -27.22 0.47 3.57
N TRP A 590 -27.34 0.95 2.33
CA TRP A 590 -27.57 2.37 1.99
C TRP A 590 -26.56 3.36 2.57
N GLY A 591 -25.34 2.89 2.87
CA GLY A 591 -24.28 3.72 3.44
C GLY A 591 -24.51 4.14 4.89
N LYS A 592 -25.43 3.49 5.62
CA LYS A 592 -25.81 3.85 7.00
C LYS A 592 -25.08 3.02 8.07
N GLY A 593 -24.20 2.10 7.66
CA GLY A 593 -23.58 1.11 8.54
C GLY A 593 -24.58 0.09 9.10
N TYR A 594 -25.72 -0.10 8.42
CA TYR A 594 -26.72 -1.10 8.79
C TYR A 594 -26.34 -2.43 8.16
N THR A 595 -26.45 -3.52 8.92
CA THR A 595 -26.28 -4.86 8.38
C THR A 595 -27.64 -5.45 8.06
N ALA A 596 -27.80 -5.97 6.85
CA ALA A 596 -28.93 -6.80 6.45
C ALA A 596 -28.41 -8.14 5.95
N SER A 597 -29.02 -9.24 6.38
CA SER A 597 -28.64 -10.57 5.97
C SER A 597 -29.88 -11.43 5.74
N ALA A 598 -29.85 -12.23 4.68
CA ALA A 598 -30.80 -13.30 4.44
C ALA A 598 -30.04 -14.63 4.38
N LYS A 599 -30.42 -15.60 5.20
CA LYS A 599 -29.83 -16.93 5.26
C LYS A 599 -30.90 -17.98 4.99
N ALA A 600 -30.54 -19.02 4.25
CA ALA A 600 -31.33 -20.22 4.08
C ALA A 600 -30.46 -21.45 4.36
N ALA A 601 -31.01 -22.43 5.05
CA ALA A 601 -30.35 -23.67 5.41
C ALA A 601 -31.33 -24.83 5.23
N PHE A 602 -30.88 -25.89 4.56
CA PHE A 602 -31.69 -27.06 4.20
C PHE A 602 -30.94 -28.34 4.59
N GLY A 603 -31.61 -29.26 5.26
CA GLY A 603 -31.10 -30.58 5.62
C GLY A 603 -32.22 -31.60 5.63
N GLY A 604 -31.87 -32.87 5.87
CA GLY A 604 -32.84 -33.98 5.83
C GLY A 604 -33.97 -33.84 6.85
N LYS A 605 -33.67 -33.35 8.06
CA LYS A 605 -34.64 -33.16 9.16
C LYS A 605 -34.91 -31.70 9.54
N TYR A 606 -34.32 -30.72 8.84
CA TYR A 606 -34.54 -29.31 9.18
C TYR A 606 -34.47 -28.39 7.97
N ASN A 607 -35.27 -27.32 8.01
CA ASN A 607 -35.19 -26.21 7.09
C ASN A 607 -35.29 -24.91 7.87
N ARG A 608 -34.40 -23.94 7.60
CA ARG A 608 -34.39 -22.65 8.29
C ARG A 608 -34.14 -21.50 7.33
N TYR A 609 -34.92 -20.44 7.50
CA TYR A 609 -34.76 -19.17 6.79
C TYR A 609 -34.66 -18.07 7.83
N ASP A 610 -33.65 -17.21 7.72
CA ASP A 610 -33.45 -16.08 8.62
C ASP A 610 -33.37 -14.78 7.80
N LEU A 611 -34.07 -13.75 8.29
CA LEU A 611 -33.93 -12.35 7.88
C LEU A 611 -33.44 -11.55 9.07
N TYR A 612 -32.21 -11.06 8.96
CA TYR A 612 -31.52 -10.34 10.01
C TYR A 612 -31.28 -8.89 9.62
N PHE A 613 -31.65 -7.97 10.51
CA PHE A 613 -31.35 -6.55 10.39
C PHE A 613 -30.64 -6.07 11.66
N TYR A 614 -29.60 -5.26 11.49
CA TYR A 614 -28.84 -4.68 12.60
C TYR A 614 -28.49 -3.23 12.33
N ASN A 615 -28.91 -2.37 13.25
CA ASN A 615 -28.46 -1.00 13.35
C ASN A 615 -27.51 -0.88 14.55
N PRO A 616 -26.19 -0.65 14.34
CA PRO A 616 -25.23 -0.57 15.44
C PRO A 616 -25.39 0.68 16.31
N ARG A 617 -26.05 1.74 15.80
CA ARG A 617 -26.16 3.06 16.41
C ARG A 617 -27.53 3.66 16.10
N LEU A 618 -28.56 3.18 16.80
CA LEU A 618 -29.93 3.67 16.67
C LEU A 618 -29.97 5.18 16.95
N ASN A 619 -30.38 5.95 15.94
CA ASN A 619 -30.37 7.42 15.95
C ASN A 619 -29.02 8.03 16.38
N ASP A 620 -27.91 7.44 15.91
CA ASP A 620 -26.52 7.82 16.26
C ASP A 620 -26.21 7.83 17.77
N SER A 621 -27.01 7.12 18.56
CA SER A 621 -26.78 6.94 19.99
C SER A 621 -25.81 5.77 20.28
N LYS A 622 -25.57 5.50 21.57
CA LYS A 622 -24.84 4.29 22.00
C LYS A 622 -25.69 3.02 21.91
N TYR A 623 -26.98 3.11 21.62
CA TYR A 623 -27.86 1.96 21.54
C TYR A 623 -27.76 1.31 20.16
N SER A 624 -27.68 -0.02 20.13
CA SER A 624 -27.86 -0.81 18.91
C SER A 624 -29.22 -1.46 18.91
N LEU A 625 -29.76 -1.75 17.73
CA LEU A 625 -30.99 -2.51 17.53
C LEU A 625 -30.70 -3.67 16.58
N SER A 626 -31.06 -4.90 16.95
CA SER A 626 -31.16 -6.02 16.03
C SER A 626 -32.59 -6.54 15.96
N VAL A 627 -32.97 -7.01 14.78
CA VAL A 627 -34.22 -7.73 14.53
C VAL A 627 -33.86 -8.97 13.72
N ASN A 628 -34.20 -10.15 14.24
CA ASN A 628 -34.05 -11.42 13.55
C ASN A 628 -35.40 -12.09 13.42
N SER A 629 -35.91 -12.18 12.20
CA SER A 629 -37.13 -12.93 11.88
C SER A 629 -36.75 -14.25 11.22
N TYR A 630 -37.34 -15.36 11.68
CA TYR A 630 -36.99 -16.67 11.17
C TYR A 630 -38.20 -17.57 10.96
N LEU A 631 -38.07 -18.44 9.96
CA LEU A 631 -38.95 -19.57 9.71
C LEU A 631 -38.13 -20.83 9.90
N SER A 632 -38.61 -21.76 10.71
CA SER A 632 -37.93 -23.05 10.94
C SER A 632 -38.93 -24.18 10.86
N LYS A 633 -38.56 -25.28 10.19
CA LYS A 633 -39.24 -26.57 10.26
C LYS A 633 -38.25 -27.61 10.75
N ASN A 634 -38.57 -28.34 11.82
CA ASN A 634 -37.74 -29.40 12.38
C ASN A 634 -38.56 -30.68 12.52
N GLU A 635 -38.04 -31.78 11.98
CA GLU A 635 -38.66 -33.11 12.03
C GLU A 635 -37.93 -33.96 13.07
N TYR A 636 -38.59 -34.19 14.20
CA TYR A 636 -38.12 -35.11 15.24
C TYR A 636 -38.69 -36.51 15.00
N ASP A 637 -38.22 -37.49 15.77
CA ASP A 637 -38.66 -38.87 15.58
C ASP A 637 -40.17 -39.03 15.92
N ASP A 638 -40.67 -38.33 16.95
CA ASP A 638 -42.06 -38.47 17.41
C ASP A 638 -43.00 -37.30 17.03
N TYR A 639 -42.46 -36.20 16.48
CA TYR A 639 -43.24 -35.01 16.12
C TYR A 639 -42.50 -34.07 15.16
N THR A 640 -43.26 -33.23 14.44
CA THR A 640 -42.74 -32.13 13.63
C THR A 640 -43.06 -30.78 14.28
N THR A 641 -42.13 -29.83 14.19
CA THR A 641 -42.35 -28.43 14.57
C THR A 641 -42.21 -27.48 13.40
N SER A 642 -43.07 -26.47 13.37
CA SER A 642 -42.96 -25.32 12.47
C SER A 642 -43.02 -24.03 13.29
N ILE A 643 -42.05 -23.14 13.12
CA ILE A 643 -41.89 -21.92 13.92
C ILE A 643 -41.77 -20.71 12.98
N LEU A 644 -42.61 -19.70 13.20
CA LEU A 644 -42.39 -18.32 12.74
C LEU A 644 -42.04 -17.46 13.95
N GLY A 645 -40.76 -17.12 14.06
CA GLY A 645 -40.22 -16.38 15.18
C GLY A 645 -39.73 -14.99 14.81
N THR A 646 -39.77 -14.07 15.76
CA THR A 646 -39.06 -12.78 15.66
C THR A 646 -38.44 -12.40 16.99
N THR A 647 -37.14 -12.14 16.96
CA THR A 647 -36.38 -11.62 18.10
C THR A 647 -35.98 -10.17 17.82
N THR A 648 -36.32 -9.27 18.73
CA THR A 648 -35.86 -7.88 18.73
C THR A 648 -34.96 -7.66 19.93
N GLU A 649 -33.75 -7.11 19.73
CA GLU A 649 -32.80 -6.88 20.81
C GLU A 649 -32.20 -5.48 20.75
N VAL A 650 -32.17 -4.81 21.90
CA VAL A 650 -31.54 -3.50 22.07
C VAL A 650 -30.29 -3.68 22.92
N GLY A 651 -29.15 -3.24 22.39
CA GLY A 651 -27.85 -3.36 23.04
C GLY A 651 -27.26 -2.02 23.44
N ARG A 652 -26.54 -1.95 24.55
CA ARG A 652 -25.79 -0.76 24.99
C ARG A 652 -24.38 -1.15 25.44
N PRO A 653 -23.31 -0.56 24.89
CA PRO A 653 -21.97 -0.72 25.41
C PRO A 653 -21.87 0.00 26.77
N ILE A 654 -21.40 -0.73 27.77
CA ILE A 654 -21.11 -0.21 29.11
C ILE A 654 -19.65 0.23 29.18
N THR A 655 -18.76 -0.58 28.58
CA THR A 655 -17.35 -0.27 28.36
C THR A 655 -17.01 -0.52 26.88
N ASP A 656 -15.74 -0.35 26.50
CA ASP A 656 -15.22 -0.75 25.20
C ASP A 656 -15.28 -2.27 24.96
N LYS A 657 -15.24 -3.06 26.04
CA LYS A 657 -15.19 -4.53 26.03
C LYS A 657 -16.50 -5.19 26.48
N THR A 658 -17.41 -4.46 27.12
CA THR A 658 -18.63 -5.02 27.72
C THR A 658 -19.89 -4.37 27.15
N LYS A 659 -20.82 -5.20 26.68
CA LYS A 659 -22.12 -4.80 26.14
C LYS A 659 -23.24 -5.54 26.86
N VAL A 660 -24.31 -4.82 27.18
CA VAL A 660 -25.54 -5.37 27.78
C VAL A 660 -26.65 -5.28 26.75
N PHE A 661 -27.51 -6.28 26.72
CA PHE A 661 -28.64 -6.37 25.81
C PHE A 661 -29.92 -6.66 26.56
N ALA A 662 -31.02 -6.09 26.09
CA ALA A 662 -32.37 -6.45 26.46
C ALA A 662 -33.11 -6.89 25.18
N GLY A 663 -33.74 -8.06 25.22
CA GLY A 663 -34.38 -8.66 24.05
C GLY A 663 -35.80 -9.11 24.32
N TYR A 664 -36.59 -9.19 23.26
CA TYR A 664 -37.94 -9.76 23.24
C TYR A 664 -38.04 -10.72 22.06
N ARG A 665 -38.44 -11.97 22.33
CA ARG A 665 -38.69 -13.01 21.33
C ARG A 665 -40.17 -13.37 21.33
N LEU A 666 -40.77 -13.41 20.15
CA LEU A 666 -42.14 -13.82 19.93
C LEU A 666 -42.15 -14.91 18.86
N ASP A 667 -42.52 -16.12 19.25
CA ASP A 667 -42.56 -17.29 18.37
C ASP A 667 -43.99 -17.83 18.28
N PHE A 668 -44.52 -17.86 17.05
CA PHE A 668 -45.73 -18.61 16.73
C PHE A 668 -45.29 -19.96 16.22
N TYR A 669 -45.62 -21.03 16.94
CA TYR A 669 -45.19 -22.36 16.55
C TYR A 669 -46.32 -23.38 16.61
N ASN A 670 -46.15 -24.45 15.84
CA ASN A 670 -47.09 -25.54 15.76
C ASN A 670 -46.34 -26.86 15.94
N ILE A 671 -46.82 -27.70 16.86
CA ILE A 671 -46.38 -29.09 17.04
C ILE A 671 -47.42 -29.99 16.40
N TYR A 672 -47.04 -30.76 15.39
CA TYR A 672 -47.94 -31.59 14.59
C TYR A 672 -47.24 -32.86 14.10
N GLU A 673 -47.96 -33.74 13.39
CA GLU A 673 -47.45 -35.07 13.03
C GLU A 673 -46.94 -35.83 14.26
N VAL A 674 -47.69 -35.75 15.37
CA VAL A 674 -47.34 -36.41 16.63
C VAL A 674 -47.67 -37.90 16.53
N ASP A 675 -46.70 -38.76 16.82
CA ASP A 675 -46.85 -40.21 16.81
C ASP A 675 -47.92 -40.68 17.83
N GLU A 676 -48.66 -41.75 17.50
CA GLU A 676 -49.64 -42.34 18.40
C GLU A 676 -48.99 -42.94 19.65
N GLU A 677 -47.71 -43.32 19.61
CA GLU A 677 -46.93 -43.83 20.73
C GLU A 677 -46.18 -42.73 21.49
N ALA A 678 -46.15 -41.49 21.00
CA ALA A 678 -45.47 -40.37 21.66
C ALA A 678 -45.96 -40.15 23.10
N SER A 679 -45.11 -39.69 23.99
CA SER A 679 -45.45 -39.45 25.40
C SER A 679 -46.61 -38.50 25.58
N ARG A 680 -47.23 -38.62 26.75
CA ARG A 680 -48.26 -37.68 27.19
C ARG A 680 -47.78 -36.23 27.13
N HIS A 681 -46.52 -35.98 27.44
CA HIS A 681 -45.92 -34.65 27.43
C HIS A 681 -45.95 -34.00 26.03
N ILE A 682 -45.58 -34.75 24.98
CA ILE A 682 -45.65 -34.28 23.59
C ILE A 682 -47.11 -34.09 23.17
N LYS A 683 -47.98 -35.07 23.45
CA LYS A 683 -49.40 -35.04 23.08
C LYS A 683 -50.17 -33.86 23.69
N MET A 684 -49.90 -33.51 24.95
CA MET A 684 -50.56 -32.38 25.60
C MET A 684 -50.13 -31.02 25.03
N ARG A 685 -48.99 -30.96 24.34
CA ARG A 685 -48.46 -29.74 23.74
C ARG A 685 -48.68 -29.63 22.23
N ALA A 686 -49.28 -30.64 21.61
CA ALA A 686 -49.66 -30.61 20.21
C ALA A 686 -50.58 -29.43 19.87
N GLY A 687 -50.43 -28.87 18.67
CA GLY A 687 -51.21 -27.75 18.17
C GLY A 687 -50.45 -26.43 18.13
N ASN A 688 -51.20 -25.34 17.92
CA ASN A 688 -50.67 -23.98 17.82
C ASN A 688 -50.36 -23.42 19.21
N ARG A 689 -49.19 -22.81 19.34
CA ARG A 689 -48.72 -22.18 20.58
C ARG A 689 -47.98 -20.86 20.28
N VAL A 690 -47.86 -20.04 21.31
CA VAL A 690 -47.18 -18.75 21.28
C VAL A 690 -46.15 -18.67 22.41
N ALA A 691 -44.87 -18.59 22.08
CA ALA A 691 -43.84 -18.26 23.06
C ALA A 691 -43.61 -16.75 23.07
N SER A 692 -43.87 -16.10 24.20
CA SER A 692 -43.52 -14.70 24.45
C SER A 692 -42.45 -14.62 25.53
N VAL A 693 -41.27 -14.12 25.18
CA VAL A 693 -40.07 -14.24 26.02
C VAL A 693 -39.31 -12.94 26.08
N VAL A 694 -39.04 -12.45 27.29
CA VAL A 694 -38.10 -11.36 27.53
C VAL A 694 -36.74 -11.93 27.89
N SER A 695 -35.67 -11.25 27.50
CA SER A 695 -34.32 -11.67 27.79
C SER A 695 -33.42 -10.49 28.17
N THR A 696 -32.41 -10.78 28.98
CA THR A 696 -31.30 -9.87 29.25
C THR A 696 -30.00 -10.63 29.08
N SER A 697 -29.02 -10.03 28.41
CA SER A 697 -27.69 -10.64 28.28
C SER A 697 -26.56 -9.64 28.50
N VAL A 698 -25.44 -10.14 28.98
CA VAL A 698 -24.18 -9.40 29.11
C VAL A 698 -23.11 -10.15 28.35
N VAL A 699 -22.32 -9.43 27.56
CA VAL A 699 -21.20 -9.96 26.80
C VAL A 699 -19.96 -9.12 27.08
N ARG A 700 -18.89 -9.77 27.55
CA ARG A 700 -17.55 -9.19 27.64
C ARG A 700 -16.65 -9.87 26.63
N ASN A 701 -16.03 -9.10 25.74
CA ASN A 701 -15.11 -9.60 24.73
C ASN A 701 -13.79 -8.85 24.80
N THR A 702 -12.71 -9.59 25.03
CA THR A 702 -11.33 -9.09 25.06
C THR A 702 -10.43 -9.84 24.09
N ILE A 703 -11.01 -10.61 23.16
CA ILE A 703 -10.26 -11.30 22.11
C ILE A 703 -9.52 -10.26 21.27
N ASP A 704 -8.25 -10.55 20.99
CA ASP A 704 -7.34 -9.73 20.20
C ASP A 704 -7.76 -9.62 18.73
N ASP A 705 -7.93 -10.77 18.07
CA ASP A 705 -8.30 -10.87 16.66
C ASP A 705 -9.52 -11.80 16.52
N PRO A 706 -10.68 -11.29 16.07
CA PRO A 706 -11.87 -12.10 15.85
C PRO A 706 -11.73 -13.20 14.80
N MET A 707 -10.80 -13.07 13.85
CA MET A 707 -10.54 -14.05 12.79
C MET A 707 -9.55 -15.11 13.22
N ARG A 708 -8.52 -14.72 13.98
CA ARG A 708 -7.51 -15.61 14.57
C ARG A 708 -7.27 -15.29 16.05
N PRO A 709 -8.17 -15.72 16.95
CA PRO A 709 -8.02 -15.45 18.39
C PRO A 709 -6.75 -16.11 18.94
N THR A 710 -5.78 -15.34 19.41
CA THR A 710 -4.56 -15.88 20.04
C THR A 710 -4.51 -15.58 21.55
N SER A 711 -5.22 -14.56 22.00
CA SER A 711 -5.26 -14.17 23.40
C SER A 711 -6.60 -13.55 23.80
N GLY A 712 -6.88 -13.53 25.11
CA GLY A 712 -8.07 -12.91 25.66
C GLY A 712 -9.24 -13.87 25.82
N SER A 713 -10.44 -13.32 26.06
CA SER A 713 -11.61 -14.13 26.40
C SER A 713 -12.91 -13.52 25.89
N ARG A 714 -13.89 -14.38 25.66
CA ARG A 714 -15.28 -13.98 25.42
C ARG A 714 -16.16 -14.67 26.44
N ILE A 715 -16.82 -13.88 27.27
CA ILE A 715 -17.69 -14.32 28.35
C ILE A 715 -19.08 -13.75 28.10
N SER A 716 -20.10 -14.58 28.16
CA SER A 716 -21.49 -14.16 28.02
C SER A 716 -22.39 -14.86 29.03
N GLY A 717 -23.37 -14.12 29.55
CA GLY A 717 -24.46 -14.64 30.37
C GLY A 717 -25.79 -14.14 29.81
N ARG A 718 -26.79 -15.02 29.74
CA ARG A 718 -28.13 -14.72 29.22
C ARG A 718 -29.18 -15.28 30.18
N ALA A 719 -30.16 -14.45 30.51
CA ALA A 719 -31.34 -14.81 31.26
C ALA A 719 -32.57 -14.58 30.39
N GLU A 720 -33.48 -15.56 30.36
CA GLU A 720 -34.75 -15.51 29.64
C GLU A 720 -35.89 -15.84 30.58
N TYR A 721 -37.01 -15.14 30.40
CA TYR A 721 -38.27 -15.39 31.09
C TYR A 721 -39.38 -15.45 30.05
N GLY A 722 -40.02 -16.61 29.93
CA GLY A 722 -41.15 -16.84 29.06
C GLY A 722 -42.47 -16.89 29.81
N GLY A 723 -43.57 -16.53 29.15
CA GLY A 723 -44.92 -16.80 29.64
C GLY A 723 -45.36 -15.91 30.82
N GLY A 724 -46.24 -16.45 31.67
CA GLY A 724 -46.78 -15.75 32.84
C GLY A 724 -47.38 -14.38 32.51
N ILE A 725 -46.76 -13.30 33.00
CA ILE A 725 -47.21 -11.91 32.73
C ILE A 725 -47.13 -11.51 31.25
N LEU A 726 -46.37 -12.25 30.44
CA LEU A 726 -46.18 -12.01 29.00
C LEU A 726 -47.27 -12.67 28.14
N GLN A 727 -48.18 -13.45 28.76
CA GLN A 727 -49.31 -14.11 28.10
C GLN A 727 -48.92 -15.08 26.95
N GLY A 728 -47.71 -15.64 26.99
CA GLY A 728 -47.33 -16.78 26.15
C GLY A 728 -47.70 -18.13 26.79
N ASP A 729 -47.83 -19.16 25.96
CA ASP A 729 -48.16 -20.54 26.34
C ASP A 729 -46.98 -21.31 26.98
N ASP A 730 -45.81 -20.67 27.06
CA ASP A 730 -44.54 -21.24 27.49
C ASP A 730 -44.01 -20.47 28.70
N ASP A 731 -44.21 -20.99 29.90
CA ASP A 731 -43.83 -20.34 31.17
C ASP A 731 -42.56 -20.97 31.77
N PHE A 732 -41.44 -20.25 31.71
CA PHE A 732 -40.13 -20.76 32.12
C PHE A 732 -39.13 -19.65 32.48
N ILE A 733 -38.09 -20.03 33.23
CA ILE A 733 -36.88 -19.23 33.43
C ILE A 733 -35.68 -20.01 32.89
N LYS A 734 -34.88 -19.40 32.02
CA LYS A 734 -33.69 -20.02 31.43
C LYS A 734 -32.45 -19.16 31.64
N LEU A 735 -31.41 -19.77 32.20
CA LEU A 735 -30.12 -19.12 32.41
C LEU A 735 -29.04 -19.87 31.63
N VAL A 736 -28.22 -19.14 30.88
CA VAL A 736 -27.12 -19.73 30.08
C VAL A 736 -25.85 -18.89 30.24
N GLY A 737 -24.73 -19.55 30.54
CA GLY A 737 -23.39 -18.97 30.52
C GLY A 737 -22.51 -19.64 29.45
N ASP A 738 -21.69 -18.85 28.76
CA ASP A 738 -20.65 -19.32 27.81
C ASP A 738 -19.40 -18.49 28.05
N ALA A 739 -18.30 -19.14 28.41
CA ALA A 739 -16.99 -18.53 28.59
C ALA A 739 -15.97 -19.28 27.74
N ARG A 740 -15.20 -18.54 26.95
CA ARG A 740 -14.03 -19.07 26.22
C ARG A 740 -12.83 -18.18 26.41
N ALA A 741 -11.65 -18.78 26.52
CA ALA A 741 -10.39 -18.07 26.70
C ALA A 741 -9.32 -18.67 25.79
N TYR A 742 -8.42 -17.82 25.31
CA TYR A 742 -7.30 -18.14 24.44
C TYR A 742 -6.01 -17.70 25.11
N TYR A 743 -4.98 -18.53 25.00
CA TYR A 743 -3.66 -18.28 25.53
C TYR A 743 -2.60 -18.76 24.54
N ALA A 744 -1.92 -17.81 23.90
CA ALA A 744 -0.81 -18.09 22.99
C ALA A 744 0.43 -18.53 23.80
N LEU A 745 0.96 -19.70 23.45
CA LEU A 745 2.29 -20.12 23.87
C LEU A 745 3.37 -19.43 23.03
N ASN A 746 3.08 -19.25 21.73
CA ASN A 746 3.87 -18.47 20.77
C ASN A 746 3.00 -18.10 19.55
N LYS A 747 3.61 -17.66 18.44
CA LYS A 747 2.92 -17.22 17.21
C LYS A 747 2.08 -18.31 16.52
N ASP A 748 2.44 -19.59 16.72
CA ASP A 748 1.88 -20.75 16.03
C ASP A 748 1.06 -21.66 16.94
N HIS A 749 1.19 -21.53 18.26
CA HIS A 749 0.61 -22.46 19.23
C HIS A 749 -0.28 -21.73 20.23
N VAL A 750 -1.56 -22.07 20.25
CA VAL A 750 -2.59 -21.44 21.10
C VAL A 750 -3.35 -22.49 21.89
N LEU A 751 -3.51 -22.28 23.18
CA LEU A 751 -4.42 -23.05 24.03
C LEU A 751 -5.78 -22.37 24.08
N MET A 752 -6.86 -23.14 23.90
CA MET A 752 -8.23 -22.64 24.04
C MET A 752 -8.99 -23.50 25.05
N GLY A 753 -9.66 -22.83 25.98
CA GLY A 753 -10.60 -23.45 26.91
C GLY A 753 -11.99 -22.82 26.74
N ARG A 754 -13.02 -23.65 26.64
CA ARG A 754 -14.43 -23.22 26.63
C ARG A 754 -15.20 -23.96 27.71
N VAL A 755 -16.06 -23.24 28.42
CA VAL A 755 -17.05 -23.78 29.35
C VAL A 755 -18.39 -23.18 29.00
N LYS A 756 -19.41 -24.02 28.84
CA LYS A 756 -20.80 -23.57 28.64
C LYS A 756 -21.70 -24.35 29.58
N GLY A 757 -22.68 -23.67 30.16
CA GLY A 757 -23.68 -24.32 31.01
C GLY A 757 -24.99 -23.56 31.02
N GLY A 758 -26.06 -24.26 31.39
CA GLY A 758 -27.38 -23.65 31.51
C GLY A 758 -28.34 -24.45 32.37
N THR A 759 -29.35 -23.75 32.87
CA THR A 759 -30.48 -24.30 33.62
C THR A 759 -31.77 -23.72 33.09
N LEU A 760 -32.79 -24.57 33.01
CA LEU A 760 -34.15 -24.28 32.59
C LEU A 760 -35.06 -24.71 33.73
N GLN A 761 -35.85 -23.78 34.24
CA GLN A 761 -36.74 -24.00 35.37
C GLN A 761 -38.17 -23.68 34.95
N GLU A 762 -39.10 -24.36 35.59
CA GLU A 762 -40.53 -24.04 35.47
C GLU A 762 -40.79 -22.59 35.87
N GLY A 763 -41.76 -21.99 35.19
CA GLY A 763 -42.17 -20.64 35.48
C GLY A 763 -43.20 -20.54 36.61
N SER A 764 -43.99 -19.46 36.58
CA SER A 764 -44.92 -19.12 37.66
C SER A 764 -46.23 -19.93 37.70
N SER A 765 -46.60 -20.58 36.60
CA SER A 765 -47.85 -21.34 36.42
C SER A 765 -47.78 -22.76 36.95
N GLY A 766 -46.59 -23.30 37.20
CA GLY A 766 -46.39 -24.71 37.58
C GLY A 766 -46.65 -25.70 36.43
N GLU A 767 -46.69 -25.22 35.17
CA GLU A 767 -46.64 -26.10 34.01
C GLU A 767 -45.20 -26.58 33.76
N GLU A 768 -45.05 -27.83 33.29
CA GLU A 768 -43.75 -28.41 32.94
C GLU A 768 -43.01 -27.53 31.91
N VAL A 769 -41.68 -27.59 31.87
CA VAL A 769 -40.91 -26.77 30.92
C VAL A 769 -41.21 -27.12 29.44
N PRO A 770 -41.32 -26.14 28.53
CA PRO A 770 -41.63 -26.40 27.11
C PRO A 770 -40.57 -27.25 26.39
N LEU A 771 -41.00 -28.21 25.55
CA LEU A 771 -40.12 -29.11 24.79
C LEU A 771 -39.06 -28.36 23.95
N ILE A 772 -39.50 -27.31 23.25
CA ILE A 772 -38.63 -26.53 22.35
C ILE A 772 -37.56 -25.71 23.09
N GLU A 773 -37.67 -25.59 24.42
CA GLU A 773 -36.71 -24.85 25.25
C GLU A 773 -35.67 -25.73 25.91
N ARG A 774 -35.83 -27.05 25.86
CA ARG A 774 -34.95 -28.00 26.53
C ARG A 774 -33.56 -28.03 25.87
N PHE A 775 -32.55 -28.38 26.65
CA PHE A 775 -31.17 -28.39 26.19
C PHE A 775 -30.83 -29.68 25.45
N TRP A 776 -30.09 -29.49 24.36
CA TRP A 776 -29.51 -30.54 23.54
C TRP A 776 -28.03 -30.23 23.34
N ILE A 777 -27.16 -31.20 23.63
CA ILE A 777 -25.71 -31.16 23.43
C ILE A 777 -25.27 -32.42 22.68
N GLY A 778 -24.01 -32.49 22.27
CA GLY A 778 -23.48 -33.47 21.31
C GLY A 778 -23.11 -32.82 19.96
N GLY A 779 -22.12 -33.39 19.29
CA GLY A 779 -21.61 -32.99 17.99
C GLY A 779 -20.58 -31.84 17.99
N ILE A 780 -20.13 -31.47 16.79
CA ILE A 780 -18.96 -30.59 16.50
C ILE A 780 -18.91 -29.22 17.21
N ASN A 781 -20.04 -28.76 17.77
CA ASN A 781 -20.17 -27.47 18.46
C ASN A 781 -20.27 -27.56 19.99
N SER A 782 -20.30 -28.77 20.54
CA SER A 782 -20.32 -29.04 21.97
C SER A 782 -19.36 -30.18 22.31
N VAL A 783 -19.80 -31.43 22.46
CA VAL A 783 -18.93 -32.58 22.75
C VAL A 783 -18.76 -33.41 21.47
N ARG A 784 -17.60 -33.27 20.81
CA ARG A 784 -17.28 -34.00 19.57
C ARG A 784 -17.21 -35.51 19.82
N GLY A 785 -17.50 -36.31 18.81
CA GLY A 785 -17.47 -37.78 18.93
C GLY A 785 -18.76 -38.40 19.46
N TYR A 786 -19.67 -37.63 20.05
CA TYR A 786 -21.02 -38.09 20.45
C TYR A 786 -22.10 -37.40 19.61
N GLU A 787 -23.17 -38.12 19.34
CA GLU A 787 -24.38 -37.57 18.75
C GLU A 787 -25.24 -36.85 19.79
N THR A 788 -26.21 -36.07 19.31
CA THR A 788 -27.16 -35.37 20.19
C THR A 788 -28.07 -36.33 20.95
N SER A 789 -28.33 -37.50 20.38
CA SER A 789 -29.08 -38.59 21.01
C SER A 789 -28.35 -39.23 22.18
N ASP A 790 -27.01 -39.21 22.19
CA ASP A 790 -26.21 -39.86 23.24
C ASP A 790 -26.33 -39.12 24.57
N PHE A 791 -26.69 -37.83 24.51
CA PHE A 791 -27.00 -36.97 25.66
C PHE A 791 -28.51 -36.77 25.87
N ALA A 792 -29.35 -37.54 25.20
CA ALA A 792 -30.80 -37.37 25.32
C ALA A 792 -31.28 -37.89 26.68
N VAL A 793 -31.98 -37.04 27.44
CA VAL A 793 -32.70 -37.48 28.62
C VAL A 793 -33.99 -38.17 28.20
N LEU A 794 -34.27 -39.33 28.80
CA LEU A 794 -35.47 -40.13 28.53
C LEU A 794 -36.55 -39.87 29.59
N ASN A 795 -37.82 -39.79 29.18
CA ASN A 795 -38.95 -39.76 30.12
C ASN A 795 -39.38 -41.18 30.54
N GLU A 796 -40.44 -41.29 31.37
CA GLU A 796 -40.99 -42.58 31.83
C GLU A 796 -41.45 -43.51 30.69
N ASP A 797 -41.85 -42.93 29.56
CA ASP A 797 -42.33 -43.65 28.37
C ASP A 797 -41.17 -44.08 27.44
N GLY A 798 -39.94 -43.63 27.70
CA GLY A 798 -38.75 -43.93 26.90
C GLY A 798 -38.44 -42.92 25.79
N ASP A 799 -39.15 -41.80 25.73
CA ASP A 799 -38.94 -40.76 24.70
C ASP A 799 -37.78 -39.83 25.05
N LYS A 800 -37.08 -39.37 24.01
CA LYS A 800 -36.00 -38.38 24.12
C LYS A 800 -36.56 -36.97 24.24
N ILE A 801 -36.48 -36.39 25.44
CA ILE A 801 -37.06 -35.08 25.76
C ILE A 801 -36.02 -33.95 25.90
N GLY A 802 -34.72 -34.26 25.97
CA GLY A 802 -33.66 -33.28 26.25
C GLY A 802 -33.63 -32.85 27.72
N GLY A 803 -32.62 -32.09 28.16
CA GLY A 803 -32.39 -31.80 29.57
C GLY A 803 -32.88 -30.41 30.03
N THR A 804 -33.13 -30.25 31.33
CA THR A 804 -33.31 -28.93 31.97
C THR A 804 -31.99 -28.34 32.45
N ARG A 805 -30.92 -29.13 32.54
CA ARG A 805 -29.57 -28.66 32.87
C ARG A 805 -28.58 -29.22 31.88
N MET A 806 -27.64 -28.38 31.44
CA MET A 806 -26.52 -28.82 30.61
C MET A 806 -25.23 -28.16 31.05
N ALA A 807 -24.12 -28.86 30.87
CA ALA A 807 -22.80 -28.29 30.97
C ALA A 807 -21.84 -29.02 30.03
N PHE A 808 -20.90 -28.30 29.42
CA PHE A 808 -19.77 -28.91 28.74
C PHE A 808 -18.52 -28.04 28.82
N VAL A 809 -17.38 -28.71 28.67
CA VAL A 809 -16.05 -28.11 28.57
C VAL A 809 -15.36 -28.61 27.31
N ASN A 810 -14.63 -27.71 26.65
CA ASN A 810 -13.75 -28.04 25.54
C ASN A 810 -12.36 -27.51 25.84
N PHE A 811 -11.36 -28.37 25.72
CA PHE A 811 -9.95 -28.00 25.73
C PHE A 811 -9.34 -28.30 24.38
N GLU A 812 -8.71 -27.30 23.78
CA GLU A 812 -8.08 -27.41 22.47
C GLU A 812 -6.64 -26.91 22.53
N TYR A 813 -5.74 -27.66 21.89
CA TYR A 813 -4.43 -27.18 21.50
C TYR A 813 -4.47 -26.86 20.01
N GLN A 814 -4.32 -25.60 19.64
CA GLN A 814 -4.40 -25.14 18.26
C GLN A 814 -2.99 -24.89 17.74
N TRP A 815 -2.55 -25.73 16.79
CA TRP A 815 -1.28 -25.58 16.11
C TRP A 815 -1.49 -25.05 14.69
N TYR A 816 -1.14 -23.78 14.48
CA TYR A 816 -1.12 -23.11 13.19
C TYR A 816 0.18 -23.45 12.45
N PHE A 817 0.18 -24.55 11.71
CA PHE A 817 1.33 -24.93 10.88
C PHE A 817 1.44 -24.05 9.61
N ASN A 818 0.42 -23.24 9.30
CA ASN A 818 0.50 -22.21 8.29
C ASN A 818 -0.41 -21.02 8.63
N ASN A 819 0.19 -19.93 9.11
CA ASN A 819 -0.53 -18.73 9.54
C ASN A 819 -1.20 -17.98 8.38
N ASP A 820 -0.50 -17.83 7.25
CA ASP A 820 -0.98 -17.02 6.12
C ASP A 820 -2.27 -17.60 5.51
N PHE A 821 -2.40 -18.91 5.54
CA PHE A 821 -3.55 -19.63 5.02
C PHE A 821 -4.56 -20.05 6.11
N GLY A 822 -4.30 -19.69 7.39
CA GLY A 822 -5.17 -20.01 8.52
C GLY A 822 -5.45 -21.51 8.68
N MET A 823 -4.45 -22.36 8.39
CA MET A 823 -4.54 -23.80 8.55
C MET A 823 -4.03 -24.21 9.93
N GLN A 824 -4.78 -25.08 10.61
CA GLN A 824 -4.43 -25.54 11.94
C GLN A 824 -4.81 -27.00 12.18
N LEU A 825 -4.01 -27.64 13.02
CA LEU A 825 -4.30 -28.95 13.59
C LEU A 825 -4.66 -28.77 15.07
N VAL A 826 -5.76 -29.40 15.49
CA VAL A 826 -6.39 -29.15 16.78
C VAL A 826 -6.67 -30.46 17.51
N PRO A 827 -5.70 -31.01 18.26
CA PRO A 827 -5.99 -31.98 19.29
C PRO A 827 -6.95 -31.39 20.32
N PHE A 828 -7.97 -32.16 20.69
CA PHE A 828 -9.00 -31.71 21.62
C PHE A 828 -9.37 -32.75 22.67
N PHE A 829 -9.91 -32.27 23.79
CA PHE A 829 -10.59 -33.04 24.80
C PHE A 829 -11.91 -32.34 25.15
N ASP A 830 -13.01 -33.08 25.08
CA ASP A 830 -14.34 -32.57 25.37
C ASP A 830 -14.98 -33.41 26.48
N ALA A 831 -15.77 -32.75 27.33
CA ALA A 831 -16.60 -33.43 28.32
C ALA A 831 -17.90 -32.67 28.52
N GLY A 832 -19.01 -33.38 28.73
CA GLY A 832 -20.29 -32.73 28.99
C GLY A 832 -21.31 -33.63 29.67
N MET A 833 -22.42 -33.03 30.08
CA MET A 833 -23.56 -33.69 30.69
C MET A 833 -24.85 -32.95 30.32
N ASN A 834 -25.96 -33.69 30.27
CA ASN A 834 -27.30 -33.19 30.04
C ASN A 834 -28.25 -33.92 30.99
N HIS A 835 -28.93 -33.18 31.85
CA HIS A 835 -29.68 -33.73 32.98
C HIS A 835 -31.08 -33.11 33.03
N ASP A 836 -32.04 -33.83 33.61
CA ASP A 836 -33.37 -33.30 33.90
C ASP A 836 -33.76 -33.45 35.38
N ASP A 837 -34.21 -32.35 35.98
CA ASP A 837 -34.62 -32.29 37.39
C ASP A 837 -35.90 -33.10 37.72
N THR A 838 -36.68 -33.54 36.72
CA THR A 838 -37.98 -34.23 36.90
C THR A 838 -37.91 -35.71 36.50
N TYR A 839 -37.25 -36.01 35.38
CA TYR A 839 -37.12 -37.34 34.81
C TYR A 839 -35.66 -37.78 34.90
N ASP A 840 -35.34 -38.55 35.95
CA ASP A 840 -33.99 -39.02 36.22
C ASP A 840 -33.98 -40.55 36.20
N ARG A 841 -33.24 -41.15 35.26
CA ARG A 841 -33.03 -42.59 35.15
C ARG A 841 -31.63 -42.92 35.70
N GLU A 842 -31.41 -44.14 36.19
CA GLU A 842 -30.05 -44.59 36.53
C GLU A 842 -29.12 -44.42 35.29
N GLY A 843 -28.17 -43.48 35.35
CA GLY A 843 -27.24 -43.14 34.25
C GLY A 843 -27.36 -41.72 33.66
N SER A 844 -28.42 -40.94 33.91
CA SER A 844 -28.59 -39.58 33.33
C SER A 844 -27.67 -38.49 33.90
N ASP A 845 -26.89 -38.81 34.94
CA ASP A 845 -25.86 -37.94 35.54
C ASP A 845 -24.44 -38.20 34.99
N GLU A 846 -24.29 -39.08 33.99
CA GLU A 846 -22.98 -39.44 33.46
C GLU A 846 -22.36 -38.30 32.64
N ILE A 847 -21.12 -37.97 32.99
CA ILE A 847 -20.30 -37.05 32.20
C ILE A 847 -19.72 -37.86 31.03
N LEU A 848 -20.18 -37.56 29.82
CA LEU A 848 -19.62 -38.15 28.61
C LEU A 848 -18.38 -37.38 28.18
N MET A 849 -17.29 -38.11 27.97
CA MET A 849 -15.98 -37.55 27.64
C MET A 849 -15.47 -38.10 26.31
N SER A 850 -14.76 -37.29 25.54
CA SER A 850 -14.11 -37.69 24.31
C SER A 850 -12.79 -36.94 24.11
N TYR A 851 -11.92 -37.51 23.27
CA TYR A 851 -10.76 -36.81 22.76
C TYR A 851 -10.65 -37.03 21.26
N GLY A 852 -9.87 -36.20 20.58
CA GLY A 852 -9.72 -36.37 19.15
C GLY A 852 -8.79 -35.37 18.50
N LEU A 853 -8.90 -35.33 17.18
CA LEU A 853 -8.10 -34.46 16.33
C LEU A 853 -9.01 -33.75 15.33
N GLU A 854 -8.88 -32.44 15.23
CA GLU A 854 -9.61 -31.63 14.27
C GLU A 854 -8.64 -30.89 13.35
N TRP A 855 -8.85 -30.98 12.04
CA TRP A 855 -8.17 -30.13 11.07
C TRP A 855 -9.08 -28.95 10.70
N ARG A 856 -8.54 -27.73 10.75
CA ARG A 856 -9.27 -26.52 10.35
C ARG A 856 -8.52 -25.75 9.28
N TRP A 857 -9.26 -25.17 8.36
CA TRP A 857 -8.72 -24.31 7.31
C TRP A 857 -9.65 -23.11 7.06
N LYS A 858 -9.12 -21.91 7.25
CA LYS A 858 -9.78 -20.65 6.87
C LYS A 858 -9.66 -20.44 5.34
N SER A 859 -10.42 -21.20 4.56
CA SER A 859 -10.35 -21.11 3.10
C SER A 859 -11.00 -19.82 2.57
N PRO A 860 -10.69 -19.38 1.33
CA PRO A 860 -11.40 -18.28 0.68
C PRO A 860 -12.92 -18.49 0.56
N LEU A 861 -13.39 -19.75 0.63
CA LEU A 861 -14.80 -20.12 0.56
C LEU A 861 -15.48 -20.19 1.94
N GLY A 862 -14.72 -19.99 3.03
CA GLY A 862 -15.18 -20.03 4.41
C GLY A 862 -14.42 -21.05 5.27
N ASP A 863 -14.76 -21.09 6.56
CA ASP A 863 -14.15 -21.96 7.55
C ASP A 863 -14.45 -23.44 7.27
N LEU A 864 -13.40 -24.24 7.13
CA LEU A 864 -13.48 -25.69 7.03
C LEU A 864 -13.03 -26.31 8.34
N ARG A 865 -13.81 -27.27 8.84
CA ARG A 865 -13.54 -28.02 10.07
C ARG A 865 -13.80 -29.49 9.81
N PHE A 866 -12.84 -30.34 10.12
CA PHE A 866 -12.94 -31.79 10.01
C PHE A 866 -12.45 -32.41 11.31
N ALA A 867 -13.38 -32.90 12.13
CA ALA A 867 -13.09 -33.44 13.45
C ALA A 867 -13.25 -34.96 13.44
N TYR A 868 -12.30 -35.65 14.06
CA TYR A 868 -12.40 -37.07 14.36
C TYR A 868 -12.37 -37.25 15.88
N GLY A 869 -13.53 -37.57 16.47
CA GLY A 869 -13.71 -37.71 17.92
C GLY A 869 -13.82 -39.17 18.33
N ILE A 870 -13.13 -39.54 19.40
CA ILE A 870 -13.12 -40.87 20.01
C ILE A 870 -13.81 -40.77 21.38
N PRO A 871 -15.03 -41.34 21.52
CA PRO A 871 -15.70 -41.48 22.80
C PRO A 871 -14.89 -42.29 23.83
N ILE A 872 -14.90 -41.84 25.09
CA ILE A 872 -14.26 -42.52 26.24
C ILE A 872 -15.31 -43.12 27.17
N SER A 873 -16.38 -42.36 27.43
CA SER A 873 -17.49 -42.78 28.28
C SER A 873 -18.41 -43.72 27.52
N LYS A 874 -19.05 -44.63 28.26
CA LYS A 874 -20.10 -45.50 27.72
C LYS A 874 -21.42 -44.76 27.78
N VAL A 875 -22.34 -45.13 26.89
CA VAL A 875 -23.73 -44.65 26.90
C VAL A 875 -24.61 -45.86 27.10
N ASP A 876 -25.45 -45.86 28.14
CA ASP A 876 -26.27 -47.02 28.54
C ASP A 876 -25.48 -48.33 28.73
N GLY A 877 -24.18 -48.23 29.07
CA GLY A 877 -23.28 -49.38 29.24
C GLY A 877 -22.56 -49.85 27.97
N ASP A 878 -22.84 -49.23 26.81
CA ASP A 878 -22.26 -49.57 25.52
C ASP A 878 -21.15 -48.59 25.08
N GLU A 879 -20.11 -49.13 24.46
CA GLU A 879 -19.03 -48.35 23.84
C GLU A 879 -19.54 -47.69 22.55
N GLN A 880 -19.16 -46.43 22.34
CA GLN A 880 -19.55 -45.68 21.16
C GLN A 880 -18.43 -45.69 20.11
N ASP A 881 -18.80 -45.84 18.84
CA ASP A 881 -17.84 -45.83 17.74
C ASP A 881 -17.23 -44.42 17.57
N PRO A 882 -15.94 -44.32 17.19
CA PRO A 882 -15.34 -43.05 16.78
C PRO A 882 -16.10 -42.40 15.62
N ARG A 883 -16.25 -41.08 15.67
CA ARG A 883 -17.05 -40.32 14.69
C ARG A 883 -16.23 -39.30 13.93
N PHE A 884 -16.53 -39.19 12.64
CA PHE A 884 -16.02 -38.13 11.78
C PHE A 884 -17.11 -37.08 11.54
N GLU A 885 -16.81 -35.83 11.88
CA GLU A 885 -17.71 -34.69 11.77
C GLU A 885 -17.06 -33.63 10.88
N PHE A 886 -17.84 -32.93 10.06
CA PHE A 886 -17.30 -31.84 9.25
C PHE A 886 -18.27 -30.67 9.09
N ALA A 887 -17.71 -29.48 8.99
CA ALA A 887 -18.43 -28.24 8.72
C ALA A 887 -17.65 -27.37 7.73
N MET A 888 -18.34 -26.84 6.70
CA MET A 888 -17.80 -25.90 5.73
C MET A 888 -18.64 -24.61 5.67
N GLY A 889 -17.96 -23.47 5.81
CA GLY A 889 -18.56 -22.14 5.80
C GLY A 889 -19.29 -21.82 7.10
N GLN A 890 -20.39 -21.06 7.02
CA GLN A 890 -21.27 -20.79 8.18
C GLN A 890 -22.29 -21.92 8.44
N ALA A 891 -21.96 -23.15 8.06
CA ALA A 891 -22.84 -24.30 8.28
C ALA A 891 -22.78 -24.73 9.75
N PHE A 892 -23.92 -24.51 10.42
CA PHE A 892 -24.40 -24.96 11.74
C PHE A 892 -23.54 -24.66 12.97
#